data_AF-A0A3D4UJG0-F1
#
_entry.id   AF-A0A3D4UJG0-F1
#
_cell.length_a   1.000
_cell.length_b   1.000
_cell.length_c   1.000
_cell.angle_alpha   90.00
_cell.angle_beta   90.00
_cell.angle_gamma   90.00
#
_symmetry.space_group_name_H-M   'P 1'
#
loop_
_entity.id
_entity.type
_entity.pdbx_description
1 polymer ?
#
loop_
_entity_poly.entity_id
_entity_poly.type
_entity_poly.pdbx_seq_one_letter_code
_entity_poly.pdbx_strand_id
1 'polypeptide(L)'
;MAQSGGEGQHMALIVVYDALPRIAGLTALQTRSKHQTRSVPQETIVRFSNRNLTGFTLSITLLAGSSIAMLAPSAHGAAVAQLQPESESPEQLELLRDFIHFVKIARFDVANDIGTRLLDSGLSSEGFVDLIEQSREQQRFEEAVAAGLRVPVLEPIAAQLESLFRDGKLSRARNPEEIARNIGLLTEGLRARSLARERLIFAGEYAMPQLLDAYLQQKDLALKAQVQRLLVDMGRHAIVPLITALPGLDATSQESIAEVLGLIPYRTSLPVLIDVYQSTNNNAVRQATGRAISRLGGNPGSDVAEMYALLANSYYSEPAELTSFPGEDHQLVWDFDPGLGLVMIPVRTPVFHEAMSMRMAQRALNLQPQNDETLDLWVASNYSRDFDTPEGYENPLYGSDRRSADYYGIAVGPEIDQLVLRRGIDSRDTPLVRSSIEAIAQTAGSRMLWGQDVDGRYPLLEALDYQNRRVQFETALALGNAQPSESFAGSERVIPLLASAVKDASARYAIVLTGDDRESYDQYRVQLERQGFTVLPPAPEGLGQVEAPVAETPTIDLIVSAQGFDNTLLSIETARADGKMSVAPVLALMGPDDLIAMERQYGRDQTVSVRRQAISNSAFDNSVETLLEVASGGPISLDEADSYAMRSIEVLRNLAISNNQVLNISDAASMLIDVLQQVEGFTLLDIAEIISYMPQPKAQQAIMDAALESQAEIQIELLTIVSDSGKRFGNQLSNRQVRRLIELAGADDSALAEAAAATMGALEVDNDTLLELIFDGE
;
A
#
# COMPACT_ATOMS: atom_id res chain seq x y z
N MET A 1 -50.97 -35.76 -19.79
CA MET A 1 -50.21 -36.84 -20.44
C MET A 1 -48.80 -36.77 -19.88
N ALA A 2 -48.55 -37.49 -18.78
CA ALA A 2 -47.73 -38.71 -18.69
C ALA A 2 -46.22 -38.40 -18.87
N GLN A 3 -45.26 -38.80 -18.05
CA GLN A 3 -45.09 -39.68 -16.89
C GLN A 3 -43.65 -39.38 -16.39
N SER A 4 -43.40 -39.03 -15.12
CA SER A 4 -42.94 -39.90 -14.01
C SER A 4 -41.58 -40.59 -14.15
N GLY A 5 -40.75 -40.42 -13.10
CA GLY A 5 -39.71 -41.36 -12.63
C GLY A 5 -38.30 -41.00 -13.09
N GLY A 6 -37.27 -40.93 -12.24
CA GLY A 6 -37.11 -41.42 -10.88
C GLY A 6 -35.72 -42.09 -10.76
N GLU A 7 -35.07 -41.89 -9.61
CA GLU A 7 -33.94 -42.67 -9.05
C GLU A 7 -32.57 -42.48 -9.75
N GLY A 8 -31.44 -42.23 -9.08
CA GLY A 8 -31.09 -42.39 -7.67
C GLY A 8 -30.24 -43.64 -7.44
N GLN A 9 -29.06 -43.44 -6.82
CA GLN A 9 -28.29 -44.37 -5.96
C GLN A 9 -26.92 -44.93 -6.44
N HIS A 10 -25.89 -44.50 -5.70
CA HIS A 10 -24.93 -45.27 -4.88
C HIS A 10 -23.82 -46.19 -5.46
N MET A 11 -22.66 -46.06 -4.76
CA MET A 11 -21.61 -47.06 -4.43
C MET A 11 -20.64 -47.46 -5.56
N ALA A 12 -19.37 -47.80 -5.34
CA ALA A 12 -18.44 -47.82 -4.20
C ALA A 12 -17.04 -48.19 -4.73
N LEU A 13 -16.02 -48.00 -3.88
CA LEU A 13 -14.64 -48.51 -3.96
C LEU A 13 -14.47 -49.89 -4.65
N ILE A 14 -13.30 -50.09 -5.29
CA ILE A 14 -12.33 -51.17 -4.94
C ILE A 14 -10.94 -50.90 -5.57
N VAL A 15 -9.94 -51.30 -4.79
CA VAL A 15 -8.47 -51.22 -4.85
C VAL A 15 -7.86 -52.35 -5.74
N VAL A 16 -6.52 -52.28 -6.00
CA VAL A 16 -5.50 -53.38 -6.21
C VAL A 16 -4.85 -53.35 -7.63
N TYR A 17 -3.53 -53.43 -7.92
CA TYR A 17 -2.22 -53.59 -7.20
C TYR A 17 -1.03 -53.31 -8.18
N ASP A 18 0.17 -53.07 -7.60
CA ASP A 18 1.56 -53.36 -8.02
C ASP A 18 2.17 -52.91 -9.37
N ALA A 19 3.33 -52.20 -9.32
CA ALA A 19 4.66 -52.83 -9.36
C ALA A 19 5.83 -51.81 -9.35
N LEU A 20 6.79 -52.00 -8.44
CA LEU A 20 8.14 -51.38 -8.39
C LEU A 20 9.09 -52.01 -9.44
N PRO A 21 10.28 -51.39 -9.69
CA PRO A 21 11.46 -51.96 -9.05
C PRO A 21 12.47 -50.95 -8.46
N ARG A 22 13.20 -51.47 -7.47
CA ARG A 22 14.32 -50.90 -6.72
C ARG A 22 15.61 -50.78 -7.54
N ILE A 23 16.44 -49.77 -7.25
CA ILE A 23 17.91 -49.91 -7.19
C ILE A 23 18.41 -49.18 -5.94
N ALA A 24 19.29 -49.84 -5.19
CA ALA A 24 19.87 -49.37 -3.93
C ALA A 24 21.40 -49.28 -4.04
N GLY A 25 21.98 -48.33 -3.30
CA GLY A 25 23.24 -48.52 -2.57
C GLY A 25 24.41 -47.60 -2.95
N LEU A 26 24.82 -46.71 -2.03
CA LEU A 26 26.05 -46.88 -1.23
C LEU A 26 26.36 -45.66 -0.34
N THR A 27 26.11 -45.87 0.96
CA THR A 27 26.91 -45.63 2.17
C THR A 27 27.91 -44.45 2.30
N ALA A 28 27.61 -43.66 3.33
CA ALA A 28 28.39 -42.76 4.19
C ALA A 28 29.94 -42.88 4.28
N LEU A 29 30.57 -41.70 4.42
CA LEU A 29 31.87 -41.50 5.08
C LEU A 29 31.83 -40.22 5.94
N GLN A 30 32.01 -40.40 7.25
CA GLN A 30 32.33 -39.36 8.23
C GLN A 30 33.83 -39.06 8.20
N THR A 31 34.22 -37.79 8.22
CA THR A 31 35.54 -37.37 8.74
C THR A 31 35.48 -35.96 9.33
N ARG A 32 35.87 -35.87 10.62
CA ARG A 32 36.25 -34.64 11.34
C ARG A 32 37.58 -34.10 10.82
N SER A 33 37.75 -32.78 10.77
CA SER A 33 39.04 -32.12 11.05
C SER A 33 38.86 -30.65 11.44
N LYS A 34 39.67 -30.21 12.41
CA LYS A 34 39.81 -28.86 12.98
C LYS A 34 41.05 -28.16 12.38
N HIS A 35 41.08 -26.82 12.53
CA HIS A 35 42.20 -25.87 12.32
C HIS A 35 42.55 -25.57 10.85
N GLN A 36 42.94 -24.36 10.44
CA GLN A 36 43.59 -23.26 11.14
C GLN A 36 43.46 -21.98 10.29
N THR A 37 43.55 -20.85 10.98
CA THR A 37 43.70 -19.47 10.53
C THR A 37 44.78 -19.24 9.45
N ARG A 38 44.47 -18.37 8.48
CA ARG A 38 45.45 -17.50 7.80
C ARG A 38 44.76 -16.23 7.28
N SER A 39 45.52 -15.15 7.28
CA SER A 39 45.10 -13.75 7.36
C SER A 39 45.60 -12.92 6.16
N VAL A 40 44.89 -11.79 5.90
CA VAL A 40 45.32 -10.53 5.20
C VAL A 40 45.22 -10.55 3.65
N PRO A 41 44.91 -9.42 2.93
CA PRO A 41 44.77 -8.01 3.34
C PRO A 41 43.46 -7.27 3.00
N GLN A 42 43.37 -6.08 3.61
CA GLN A 42 42.47 -4.94 3.37
C GLN A 42 42.72 -4.27 2.01
N GLU A 43 41.65 -3.82 1.34
CA GLU A 43 41.53 -2.55 0.61
C GLU A 43 40.03 -2.31 0.33
N THR A 44 39.43 -1.35 1.03
CA THR A 44 38.93 -0.07 0.50
C THR A 44 37.66 -0.19 -0.33
N ILE A 45 36.49 -0.10 0.33
CA ILE A 45 35.23 0.30 -0.30
C ILE A 45 34.68 1.51 0.47
N VAL A 46 34.58 2.61 -0.27
CA VAL A 46 34.08 3.91 0.15
C VAL A 46 32.57 3.80 0.42
N ARG A 47 32.16 4.11 1.66
CA ARG A 47 30.76 4.35 2.01
C ARG A 47 30.48 5.84 1.88
N PHE A 48 29.55 6.22 1.01
CA PHE A 48 28.94 7.54 1.08
C PHE A 48 27.82 7.53 2.13
N SER A 49 28.02 8.41 3.09
CA SER A 49 27.10 8.80 4.15
C SER A 49 26.45 10.11 3.72
N ASN A 50 25.16 10.29 3.97
CA ASN A 50 24.66 11.57 4.47
C ASN A 50 23.42 11.37 5.34
N ARG A 51 23.62 11.60 6.64
CA ARG A 51 22.62 11.90 7.67
C ARG A 51 22.58 13.42 7.84
N ASN A 52 21.39 13.98 8.08
CA ASN A 52 21.25 15.19 8.88
C ASN A 52 20.42 14.86 10.12
N LEU A 53 21.06 15.03 11.29
CA LEU A 53 20.46 15.03 12.62
C LEU A 53 21.06 16.23 13.35
N THR A 54 20.22 17.16 13.80
CA THR A 54 20.61 18.16 14.81
C THR A 54 19.94 17.77 16.12
N GLY A 55 20.75 17.33 17.08
CA GLY A 55 20.34 17.05 18.44
C GLY A 55 20.98 18.07 19.39
N PHE A 56 20.16 18.65 20.28
CA PHE A 56 20.61 19.40 21.44
C PHE A 56 20.49 18.49 22.67
N THR A 57 21.61 18.17 23.30
CA THR A 57 21.68 17.44 24.58
C THR A 57 22.11 18.38 25.69
N LEU A 58 21.44 18.30 26.84
CA LEU A 58 21.87 18.93 28.09
C LEU A 58 21.97 17.86 29.18
N SER A 59 23.19 17.58 29.62
CA SER A 59 23.53 16.62 30.68
C SER A 59 23.58 17.31 32.04
N ILE A 60 22.99 16.72 33.09
CA ILE A 60 23.33 17.02 34.49
C ILE A 60 23.50 15.72 35.30
N THR A 61 24.52 15.80 36.14
CA THR A 61 25.36 14.80 36.80
C THR A 61 24.75 14.15 38.05
N LEU A 62 25.02 12.85 38.26
CA LEU A 62 24.83 12.13 39.53
C LEU A 62 25.93 12.49 40.56
N LEU A 63 25.54 12.67 41.82
CA LEU A 63 26.44 12.62 42.97
C LEU A 63 25.76 11.91 44.14
N ALA A 64 26.37 10.82 44.60
CA ALA A 64 25.97 10.02 45.76
C ALA A 64 26.70 10.49 47.03
N GLY A 65 26.00 10.49 48.17
CA GLY A 65 26.59 10.75 49.49
C GLY A 65 25.55 10.66 50.62
N SER A 66 25.70 9.63 51.45
CA SER A 66 24.81 9.13 52.50
C SER A 66 24.76 9.96 53.79
N SER A 67 23.61 9.97 54.48
CA SER A 67 23.49 9.87 55.96
C SER A 67 22.04 9.65 56.40
N ILE A 68 21.84 8.61 57.21
CA ILE A 68 20.57 8.18 57.82
C ILE A 68 20.32 9.02 59.07
N ALA A 69 19.17 9.68 59.14
CA ALA A 69 18.57 10.17 60.38
C ALA A 69 17.10 9.77 60.41
N MET A 70 16.75 8.89 61.36
CA MET A 70 15.37 8.54 61.69
C MET A 70 14.62 9.78 62.19
N LEU A 71 13.59 10.19 61.47
CA LEU A 71 12.54 11.08 61.96
C LEU A 71 11.20 10.48 61.54
N ALA A 72 10.34 10.26 62.54
CA ALA A 72 9.00 9.73 62.39
C ALA A 72 8.17 10.54 61.37
N PRO A 73 7.36 9.91 60.51
CA PRO A 73 6.47 10.64 59.63
C PRO A 73 5.36 11.27 60.48
N SER A 74 5.50 12.57 60.70
CA SER A 74 4.41 13.41 61.15
C SER A 74 3.42 13.49 60.00
N ALA A 75 2.22 12.95 60.21
CA ALA A 75 1.10 13.01 59.29
C ALA A 75 0.81 14.46 58.87
N HIS A 76 1.35 14.86 57.73
CA HIS A 76 0.79 15.93 56.91
C HIS A 76 -0.11 15.22 55.90
N GLY A 77 -1.41 15.29 56.15
CA GLY A 77 -2.41 14.90 55.17
C GLY A 77 -2.20 15.75 53.92
N ALA A 78 -1.56 15.16 52.91
CA ALA A 78 -1.75 15.57 51.54
C ALA A 78 -3.22 15.25 51.24
N ALA A 79 -4.05 16.29 51.29
CA ALA A 79 -5.40 16.21 50.78
C ALA A 79 -5.32 15.66 49.37
N VAL A 80 -5.87 14.47 49.18
CA VAL A 80 -6.28 13.98 47.87
C VAL A 80 -7.17 15.09 47.31
N ALA A 81 -6.66 15.83 46.32
CA ALA A 81 -7.51 16.67 45.50
C ALA A 81 -8.46 15.71 44.80
N GLN A 82 -9.64 15.55 45.38
CA GLN A 82 -10.80 15.02 44.69
C GLN A 82 -10.96 15.90 43.45
N LEU A 83 -10.72 15.33 42.27
CA LEU A 83 -11.25 15.90 41.03
C LEU A 83 -12.76 16.03 41.25
N GLN A 84 -13.20 17.26 41.48
CA GLN A 84 -14.60 17.60 41.46
C GLN A 84 -15.14 17.25 40.07
N PRO A 85 -16.39 16.79 39.93
CA PRO A 85 -17.03 16.77 38.63
C PRO A 85 -16.93 18.19 38.05
N GLU A 86 -16.47 18.32 36.80
CA GLU A 86 -16.48 19.60 36.09
C GLU A 86 -17.89 20.18 36.18
N SER A 87 -18.06 21.13 37.10
CA SER A 87 -19.32 21.82 37.29
C SER A 87 -19.58 22.64 36.05
N GLU A 88 -20.77 22.46 35.46
CA GLU A 88 -21.32 23.27 34.36
C GLU A 88 -20.75 24.70 34.38
N SER A 89 -19.88 25.04 33.41
CA SER A 89 -19.59 26.46 33.18
C SER A 89 -20.88 27.08 32.64
N PRO A 90 -21.48 28.06 33.32
CA PRO A 90 -22.70 28.71 32.83
C PRO A 90 -22.54 29.27 31.41
N GLU A 91 -21.30 29.64 31.04
CA GLU A 91 -20.92 30.12 29.72
C GLU A 91 -21.00 29.03 28.63
N GLN A 92 -20.54 27.81 28.91
CA GLN A 92 -20.60 26.70 27.95
C GLN A 92 -22.06 26.27 27.68
N LEU A 93 -22.90 26.28 28.72
CA LEU A 93 -24.32 26.01 28.57
C LEU A 93 -25.05 27.10 27.76
N GLU A 94 -24.64 28.35 27.91
CA GLU A 94 -25.15 29.47 27.11
C GLU A 94 -24.75 29.30 25.65
N LEU A 95 -23.48 29.00 25.36
CA LEU A 95 -22.99 28.71 24.00
C LEU A 95 -23.76 27.55 23.33
N LEU A 96 -24.02 26.46 24.05
CA LEU A 96 -24.82 25.34 23.55
C LEU A 96 -26.24 25.78 23.18
N ARG A 97 -26.90 26.53 24.07
CA ARG A 97 -28.27 27.02 23.84
C ARG A 97 -28.34 28.02 22.70
N ASP A 98 -27.34 28.90 22.59
CA ASP A 98 -27.26 29.88 21.52
C ASP A 98 -27.00 29.22 20.17
N PHE A 99 -26.10 28.24 20.09
CA PHE A 99 -25.90 27.44 18.89
C PHE A 99 -27.22 26.84 18.42
N ILE A 100 -27.94 26.12 19.30
CA ILE A 100 -29.26 25.55 19.02
C ILE A 100 -30.24 26.63 18.55
N HIS A 101 -30.26 27.79 19.21
CA HIS A 101 -31.16 28.89 18.88
C HIS A 101 -30.89 29.44 17.48
N PHE A 102 -29.65 29.81 17.18
CA PHE A 102 -29.27 30.44 15.91
C PHE A 102 -29.41 29.49 14.72
N VAL A 103 -29.19 28.19 14.91
CA VAL A 103 -29.54 27.18 13.91
C VAL A 103 -31.06 27.18 13.65
N LYS A 104 -31.88 27.15 14.71
CA LYS A 104 -33.35 27.12 14.59
C LYS A 104 -33.96 28.38 13.96
N ILE A 105 -33.30 29.54 14.08
CA ILE A 105 -33.74 30.79 13.43
C ILE A 105 -33.01 31.09 12.10
N ALA A 106 -32.29 30.11 11.54
CA ALA A 106 -31.58 30.21 10.27
C ALA A 106 -30.53 31.34 10.17
N ARG A 107 -29.89 31.67 11.30
CA ARG A 107 -28.73 32.58 11.37
C ARG A 107 -27.44 31.76 11.39
N PHE A 108 -27.13 31.17 10.23
CA PHE A 108 -26.06 30.19 10.07
C PHE A 108 -24.65 30.79 10.23
N ASP A 109 -24.49 32.07 9.89
CA ASP A 109 -23.30 32.87 10.16
C ASP A 109 -22.96 32.90 11.65
N VAL A 110 -23.95 33.28 12.48
CA VAL A 110 -23.79 33.40 13.92
C VAL A 110 -23.67 32.03 14.60
N ALA A 111 -24.45 31.06 14.13
CA ALA A 111 -24.38 29.69 14.62
C ALA A 111 -22.99 29.06 14.37
N ASN A 112 -22.35 29.39 13.24
CA ASN A 112 -21.01 28.90 12.93
C ASN A 112 -20.00 29.40 13.96
N ASP A 113 -19.95 30.72 14.18
CA ASP A 113 -19.03 31.33 15.15
C ASP A 113 -19.26 30.81 16.58
N ILE A 114 -20.51 30.61 16.98
CA ILE A 114 -20.84 30.11 18.32
C ILE A 114 -20.49 28.64 18.46
N GLY A 115 -20.74 27.82 17.44
CA GLY A 115 -20.34 26.42 17.43
C GLY A 115 -18.81 26.28 17.48
N THR A 116 -18.05 27.10 16.76
CA THR A 116 -16.59 27.17 16.87
C THR A 116 -16.15 27.54 18.29
N ARG A 117 -16.75 28.57 18.91
CA ARG A 117 -16.44 28.93 20.31
C ARG A 117 -16.76 27.81 21.31
N LEU A 118 -17.82 27.05 21.07
CA LEU A 118 -18.19 25.90 21.90
C LEU A 118 -17.15 24.79 21.79
N LEU A 119 -16.65 24.51 20.59
CA LEU A 119 -15.56 23.55 20.36
C LEU A 119 -14.24 24.03 20.97
N ASP A 120 -13.92 25.32 20.82
CA ASP A 120 -12.72 25.95 21.38
C ASP A 120 -12.75 26.10 22.91
N SER A 121 -13.90 25.82 23.56
CA SER A 121 -14.05 25.93 25.01
C SER A 121 -13.26 24.88 25.80
N GLY A 122 -12.65 23.91 25.12
CA GLY A 122 -11.79 22.88 25.73
C GLY A 122 -12.53 21.80 26.51
N LEU A 123 -13.84 21.65 26.31
CA LEU A 123 -14.63 20.58 26.92
C LEU A 123 -14.10 19.20 26.53
N SER A 124 -13.93 18.33 27.52
CA SER A 124 -13.74 16.91 27.25
C SER A 124 -14.99 16.32 26.59
N SER A 125 -14.84 15.27 25.78
CA SER A 125 -15.99 14.62 25.13
C SER A 125 -17.02 14.13 26.16
N GLU A 126 -16.57 13.59 27.30
CA GLU A 126 -17.45 13.19 28.42
C GLU A 126 -18.14 14.41 29.05
N GLY A 127 -17.40 15.48 29.31
CA GLY A 127 -17.95 16.74 29.84
C GLY A 127 -18.99 17.39 28.89
N PHE A 128 -18.80 17.25 27.58
CA PHE A 128 -19.77 17.72 26.58
C PHE A 128 -21.07 16.91 26.59
N VAL A 129 -20.99 15.59 26.76
CA VAL A 129 -22.18 14.75 26.94
C VAL A 129 -22.91 15.11 28.22
N ASP A 130 -22.17 15.31 29.31
CA ASP A 130 -22.73 15.73 30.59
C ASP A 130 -23.44 17.09 30.46
N LEU A 131 -22.83 18.06 29.77
CA LEU A 131 -23.44 19.35 29.48
C LEU A 131 -24.79 19.19 28.75
N ILE A 132 -24.88 18.31 27.76
CA ILE A 132 -26.10 18.10 26.96
C ILE A 132 -27.18 17.33 27.74
N GLU A 133 -26.80 16.27 28.44
CA GLU A 133 -27.74 15.40 29.16
C GLU A 133 -28.27 16.05 30.45
N GLN A 134 -27.40 16.74 31.22
CA GLN A 134 -27.78 17.42 32.46
C GLN A 134 -28.64 18.67 32.19
N SER A 135 -28.34 19.40 31.11
CA SER A 135 -29.13 20.57 30.69
C SER A 135 -30.51 20.23 30.10
N ARG A 136 -30.77 18.95 29.80
CA ARG A 136 -31.98 18.46 29.12
C ARG A 136 -32.17 19.03 27.72
N GLU A 137 -31.10 19.45 27.06
CA GLU A 137 -31.12 20.00 25.70
C GLU A 137 -30.89 18.94 24.62
N GLN A 138 -30.66 17.67 24.98
CA GLN A 138 -30.29 16.59 24.06
C GLN A 138 -31.11 16.55 22.76
N GLN A 139 -32.44 16.47 22.86
CA GLN A 139 -33.29 16.40 21.66
C GLN A 139 -33.14 17.66 20.79
N ARG A 140 -33.04 18.84 21.41
CA ARG A 140 -32.91 20.12 20.69
C ARG A 140 -31.53 20.26 20.04
N PHE A 141 -30.49 19.73 20.68
CA PHE A 141 -29.15 19.64 20.14
C PHE A 141 -29.10 18.70 18.93
N GLU A 142 -29.61 17.48 19.05
CA GLU A 142 -29.66 16.50 17.96
C GLU A 142 -30.43 17.04 16.74
N GLU A 143 -31.58 17.71 16.96
CA GLU A 143 -32.33 18.40 15.90
C GLU A 143 -31.53 19.52 15.23
N ALA A 144 -30.79 20.32 16.00
CA ALA A 144 -30.00 21.44 15.47
C ALA A 144 -28.79 20.94 14.67
N VAL A 145 -28.08 19.94 15.17
CA VAL A 145 -26.97 19.30 14.46
C VAL A 145 -27.45 18.71 13.13
N ALA A 146 -28.55 17.94 13.14
CA ALA A 146 -29.11 17.36 11.92
C ALA A 146 -29.56 18.41 10.89
N ALA A 147 -29.97 19.60 11.33
CA ALA A 147 -30.24 20.73 10.44
C ALA A 147 -28.93 21.36 9.91
N GLY A 148 -27.94 21.54 10.78
CA GLY A 148 -26.62 22.10 10.43
C GLY A 148 -25.87 21.28 9.40
N LEU A 149 -25.93 19.95 9.46
CA LEU A 149 -25.32 19.04 8.49
C LEU A 149 -25.84 19.22 7.05
N ARG A 150 -27.03 19.82 6.87
CA ARG A 150 -27.61 20.09 5.54
C ARG A 150 -27.25 21.47 4.99
N VAL A 151 -26.56 22.30 5.76
CA VAL A 151 -26.22 23.68 5.41
C VAL A 151 -24.70 23.76 5.16
N PRO A 152 -24.25 24.05 3.92
CA PRO A 152 -22.83 23.99 3.56
C PRO A 152 -21.88 24.78 4.47
N VAL A 153 -22.31 25.95 4.96
CA VAL A 153 -21.50 26.80 5.85
C VAL A 153 -21.40 26.25 7.27
N LEU A 154 -22.42 25.51 7.75
CA LEU A 154 -22.46 24.96 9.11
C LEU A 154 -22.02 23.51 9.22
N GLU A 155 -22.04 22.78 8.10
CA GLU A 155 -21.80 21.35 8.06
C GLU A 155 -20.51 20.93 8.78
N PRO A 156 -19.35 21.61 8.61
CA PRO A 156 -18.12 21.22 9.29
C PRO A 156 -18.23 21.31 10.82
N ILE A 157 -18.85 22.39 11.33
CA ILE A 157 -19.01 22.62 12.77
C ILE A 157 -20.06 21.68 13.36
N ALA A 158 -21.17 21.46 12.65
CA ALA A 158 -22.21 20.52 13.07
C ALA A 158 -21.65 19.09 13.15
N ALA A 159 -20.85 18.66 12.18
CA ALA A 159 -20.18 17.36 12.17
C ALA A 159 -19.19 17.21 13.35
N GLN A 160 -18.41 18.25 13.65
CA GLN A 160 -17.48 18.22 14.79
C GLN A 160 -18.22 18.13 16.14
N LEU A 161 -19.30 18.88 16.33
CA LEU A 161 -20.13 18.80 17.55
C LEU A 161 -20.83 17.44 17.67
N GLU A 162 -21.30 16.87 16.55
CA GLU A 162 -21.85 15.52 16.53
C GLU A 162 -20.80 14.47 16.93
N SER A 163 -19.58 14.56 16.39
CA SER A 163 -18.47 13.69 16.75
C SER A 163 -18.16 13.81 18.23
N LEU A 164 -17.98 15.03 18.75
CA LEU A 164 -17.67 15.26 20.16
C LEU A 164 -18.71 14.62 21.10
N PHE A 165 -19.99 14.73 20.75
CA PHE A 165 -21.08 14.11 21.52
C PHE A 165 -21.07 12.57 21.43
N ARG A 166 -20.89 12.03 20.22
CA ARG A 166 -20.81 10.58 20.00
C ARG A 166 -19.61 9.97 20.73
N ASP A 167 -18.44 10.59 20.59
CA ASP A 167 -17.18 10.14 21.16
C ASP A 167 -17.26 10.18 22.69
N GLY A 168 -17.88 11.21 23.27
CA GLY A 168 -18.14 11.27 24.71
C GLY A 168 -19.03 10.15 25.24
N LYS A 169 -20.10 9.81 24.51
CA LYS A 169 -21.00 8.72 24.91
C LYS A 169 -20.26 7.39 24.90
N LEU A 170 -19.38 7.21 23.92
CA LEU A 170 -18.57 6.03 23.70
C LEU A 170 -17.44 5.91 24.72
N SER A 171 -16.72 6.99 25.04
CA SER A 171 -15.74 7.04 26.14
C SER A 171 -16.36 6.66 27.48
N ARG A 172 -17.51 7.25 27.82
CA ARG A 172 -18.24 6.94 29.05
C ARG A 172 -18.66 5.48 29.12
N ALA A 173 -19.16 4.92 28.02
CA ALA A 173 -19.56 3.51 27.98
C ALA A 173 -18.37 2.54 28.12
N ARG A 174 -17.19 2.93 27.62
CA ARG A 174 -15.95 2.14 27.68
C ARG A 174 -15.16 2.37 28.97
N ASN A 175 -15.61 3.24 29.86
CA ASN A 175 -14.98 3.49 31.15
C ASN A 175 -15.02 2.21 32.03
N PRO A 176 -13.87 1.72 32.57
CA PRO A 176 -13.82 0.50 33.38
C PRO A 176 -14.72 0.50 34.61
N GLU A 177 -14.96 1.66 35.24
CA GLU A 177 -15.85 1.78 36.40
C GLU A 177 -17.33 1.72 36.01
N GLU A 178 -17.70 2.28 34.85
CA GLU A 178 -19.04 2.14 34.28
C GLU A 178 -19.30 0.69 33.86
N ILE A 179 -18.34 0.04 33.21
CA ILE A 179 -18.45 -1.39 32.84
C ILE A 179 -18.62 -2.25 34.10
N ALA A 180 -17.79 -2.07 35.13
CA ALA A 180 -17.90 -2.82 36.39
C ALA A 180 -19.26 -2.62 37.07
N ARG A 181 -19.76 -1.37 37.11
CA ARG A 181 -21.09 -1.07 37.64
C ARG A 181 -22.18 -1.77 36.85
N ASN A 182 -22.13 -1.71 35.52
CA ASN A 182 -23.13 -2.36 34.67
C ASN A 182 -23.08 -3.89 34.81
N ILE A 183 -21.91 -4.51 34.99
CA ILE A 183 -21.80 -5.95 35.28
C ILE A 183 -22.53 -6.30 36.58
N GLY A 184 -22.36 -5.51 37.64
CA GLY A 184 -23.07 -5.70 38.92
C GLY A 184 -24.60 -5.61 38.77
N LEU A 185 -25.10 -4.73 37.90
CA LEU A 185 -26.53 -4.56 37.64
C LEU A 185 -27.17 -5.74 36.86
N LEU A 186 -26.39 -6.68 36.34
CA LEU A 186 -26.93 -7.83 35.59
C LEU A 186 -27.75 -8.78 36.46
N THR A 187 -27.44 -8.91 37.75
CA THR A 187 -28.16 -9.78 38.68
C THR A 187 -29.31 -9.07 39.41
N GLU A 188 -29.44 -7.76 39.23
CA GLU A 188 -30.49 -6.93 39.83
C GLU A 188 -31.85 -7.10 39.12
N GLY A 189 -32.78 -6.16 39.38
CA GLY A 189 -34.11 -6.14 38.78
C GLY A 189 -34.12 -6.04 37.25
N LEU A 190 -35.23 -6.46 36.62
CA LEU A 190 -35.38 -6.58 35.16
C LEU A 190 -34.99 -5.30 34.39
N ARG A 191 -35.39 -4.13 34.89
CA ARG A 191 -35.08 -2.83 34.27
C ARG A 191 -33.59 -2.50 34.35
N ALA A 192 -32.96 -2.71 35.51
CA ALA A 192 -31.53 -2.48 35.70
C ALA A 192 -30.70 -3.40 34.80
N ARG A 193 -31.07 -4.69 34.74
CA ARG A 193 -30.46 -5.67 33.85
C ARG A 193 -30.58 -5.26 32.38
N SER A 194 -31.78 -4.88 31.93
CA SER A 194 -31.99 -4.50 30.52
C SER A 194 -31.09 -3.33 30.11
N LEU A 195 -31.02 -2.29 30.96
CA LEU A 195 -30.18 -1.12 30.73
C LEU A 195 -28.68 -1.46 30.76
N ALA A 196 -28.26 -2.28 31.74
CA ALA A 196 -26.88 -2.73 31.85
C ALA A 196 -26.44 -3.54 30.62
N ARG A 197 -27.30 -4.43 30.10
CA ARG A 197 -27.03 -5.19 28.89
C ARG A 197 -26.84 -4.28 27.68
N GLU A 198 -27.73 -3.32 27.48
CA GLU A 198 -27.62 -2.34 26.38
C GLU A 198 -26.30 -1.57 26.45
N ARG A 199 -25.92 -1.09 27.64
CA ARG A 199 -24.66 -0.36 27.87
C ARG A 199 -23.43 -1.22 27.63
N LEU A 200 -23.43 -2.48 28.09
CA LEU A 200 -22.31 -3.40 27.90
C LEU A 200 -22.17 -3.84 26.43
N ILE A 201 -23.28 -4.02 25.72
CA ILE A 201 -23.26 -4.26 24.26
C ILE A 201 -22.71 -3.03 23.54
N PHE A 202 -23.13 -1.83 23.92
CA PHE A 202 -22.64 -0.58 23.35
C PHE A 202 -21.15 -0.33 23.63
N ALA A 203 -20.65 -0.75 24.81
CA ALA A 203 -19.21 -0.75 25.11
C ALA A 203 -18.40 -1.70 24.20
N GLY A 204 -19.05 -2.71 23.63
CA GLY A 204 -18.44 -3.64 22.68
C GLY A 204 -17.26 -4.40 23.28
N GLU A 205 -16.20 -4.57 22.51
CA GLU A 205 -15.05 -5.38 22.94
C GLU A 205 -14.31 -4.81 24.17
N TYR A 206 -14.45 -3.52 24.47
CA TYR A 206 -13.81 -2.89 25.63
C TYR A 206 -14.33 -3.45 26.96
N ALA A 207 -15.54 -4.03 26.99
CA ALA A 207 -16.08 -4.69 28.18
C ALA A 207 -15.51 -6.11 28.39
N MET A 208 -14.84 -6.68 27.39
CA MET A 208 -14.47 -8.10 27.37
C MET A 208 -13.50 -8.55 28.47
N PRO A 209 -12.50 -7.76 28.91
CA PRO A 209 -11.64 -8.17 30.03
C PRO A 209 -12.44 -8.42 31.32
N GLN A 210 -13.33 -7.49 31.68
CA GLN A 210 -14.14 -7.58 32.90
C GLN A 210 -15.28 -8.60 32.75
N LEU A 211 -15.86 -8.74 31.55
CA LEU A 211 -16.86 -9.78 31.26
C LEU A 211 -16.25 -11.19 31.29
N LEU A 212 -15.04 -11.37 30.76
CA LEU A 212 -14.34 -12.65 30.81
C LEU A 212 -14.04 -13.03 32.26
N ASP A 213 -13.49 -12.12 33.07
CA ASP A 213 -13.24 -12.37 34.49
C ASP A 213 -14.54 -12.73 35.22
N ALA A 214 -15.60 -11.92 35.05
CA ALA A 214 -16.91 -12.20 35.66
C ALA A 214 -17.52 -13.55 35.23
N TYR A 215 -17.26 -14.01 33.99
CA TYR A 215 -17.73 -15.29 33.49
C TYR A 215 -16.95 -16.49 34.03
N LEU A 216 -15.62 -16.34 34.19
CA LEU A 216 -14.74 -17.39 34.67
C LEU A 216 -14.81 -17.57 36.20
N GLN A 217 -15.23 -16.54 36.93
CA GLN A 217 -15.46 -16.63 38.37
C GLN A 217 -16.54 -17.67 38.71
N GLN A 218 -16.18 -18.66 39.54
CA GLN A 218 -17.08 -19.75 39.94
C GLN A 218 -18.02 -19.40 41.12
N LYS A 219 -17.93 -18.19 41.67
CA LYS A 219 -18.61 -17.81 42.92
C LYS A 219 -20.09 -17.46 42.74
N ASP A 220 -20.46 -16.81 41.63
CA ASP A 220 -21.82 -16.36 41.37
C ASP A 220 -22.37 -16.99 40.09
N LEU A 221 -23.13 -18.08 40.25
CA LEU A 221 -23.76 -18.80 39.14
C LEU A 221 -24.84 -17.98 38.43
N ALA A 222 -25.51 -17.05 39.14
CA ALA A 222 -26.54 -16.20 38.56
C ALA A 222 -25.90 -15.16 37.65
N LEU A 223 -24.82 -14.50 38.11
CA LEU A 223 -24.05 -13.58 37.29
C LEU A 223 -23.44 -14.29 36.09
N LYS A 224 -22.80 -15.45 36.29
CA LYS A 224 -22.21 -16.25 35.20
C LYS A 224 -23.22 -16.55 34.08
N ALA A 225 -24.45 -16.92 34.43
CA ALA A 225 -25.50 -17.20 33.44
C ALA A 225 -25.96 -15.93 32.68
N GLN A 226 -25.97 -14.76 33.32
CA GLN A 226 -26.31 -13.49 32.64
C GLN A 226 -25.16 -13.04 31.73
N VAL A 227 -23.92 -13.14 32.19
CA VAL A 227 -22.73 -12.82 31.39
C VAL A 227 -22.63 -13.74 30.19
N GLN A 228 -22.90 -15.04 30.34
CA GLN A 228 -22.94 -15.98 29.21
C GLN A 228 -23.90 -15.53 28.11
N ARG A 229 -25.14 -15.16 28.48
CA ARG A 229 -26.14 -14.67 27.51
C ARG A 229 -25.73 -13.36 26.88
N LEU A 230 -25.09 -12.48 27.66
CA LEU A 230 -24.56 -11.22 27.16
C LEU A 230 -23.44 -11.45 26.14
N LEU A 231 -22.47 -12.33 26.43
CA LEU A 231 -21.39 -12.68 25.50
C LEU A 231 -21.93 -13.26 24.18
N VAL A 232 -23.00 -14.06 24.23
CA VAL A 232 -23.67 -14.56 23.03
C VAL A 232 -24.35 -13.42 22.26
N ASP A 233 -25.09 -12.55 22.95
CA ASP A 233 -25.80 -11.42 22.34
C ASP A 233 -24.86 -10.33 21.79
N MET A 234 -23.64 -10.21 22.32
CA MET A 234 -22.59 -9.33 21.79
C MET A 234 -22.10 -9.78 20.41
N GLY A 235 -22.35 -11.02 20.01
CA GLY A 235 -22.07 -11.49 18.65
C GLY A 235 -20.58 -11.43 18.31
N ARG A 236 -20.25 -10.70 17.22
CA ARG A 236 -18.88 -10.60 16.67
C ARG A 236 -17.88 -10.02 17.67
N HIS A 237 -18.28 -9.04 18.47
CA HIS A 237 -17.43 -8.37 19.46
C HIS A 237 -16.91 -9.30 20.57
N ALA A 238 -17.57 -10.44 20.79
CA ALA A 238 -17.09 -11.42 21.75
C ALA A 238 -16.06 -12.39 21.14
N ILE A 239 -16.00 -12.54 19.81
CA ILE A 239 -15.25 -13.65 19.19
C ILE A 239 -13.74 -13.49 19.36
N VAL A 240 -13.16 -12.40 18.83
CA VAL A 240 -11.70 -12.21 18.81
C VAL A 240 -11.09 -12.25 20.21
N PRO A 241 -11.63 -11.54 21.23
CA PRO A 241 -11.12 -11.66 22.59
C PRO A 241 -11.21 -13.10 23.14
N LEU A 242 -12.34 -13.78 22.94
CA LEU A 242 -12.52 -15.14 23.47
C LEU A 242 -11.61 -16.18 22.81
N ILE A 243 -11.40 -16.10 21.48
CA ILE A 243 -10.48 -17.01 20.79
C ILE A 243 -9.02 -16.72 21.14
N THR A 244 -8.67 -15.47 21.42
CA THR A 244 -7.33 -15.10 21.90
C THR A 244 -7.05 -15.67 23.29
N ALA A 245 -8.04 -15.61 24.20
CA ALA A 245 -7.91 -16.18 25.54
C ALA A 245 -7.88 -17.71 25.57
N LEU A 246 -8.69 -18.36 24.72
CA LEU A 246 -8.96 -19.81 24.78
C LEU A 246 -7.71 -20.70 24.93
N PRO A 247 -6.61 -20.54 24.16
CA PRO A 247 -5.44 -21.41 24.29
C PRO A 247 -4.69 -21.26 25.62
N GLY A 248 -4.74 -20.08 26.25
CA GLY A 248 -4.00 -19.76 27.48
C GLY A 248 -4.75 -20.08 28.78
N LEU A 249 -6.02 -20.47 28.70
CA LEU A 249 -6.87 -20.76 29.86
C LEU A 249 -6.67 -22.18 30.42
N ASP A 250 -7.03 -22.38 31.69
CA ASP A 250 -7.12 -23.72 32.29
C ASP A 250 -8.26 -24.54 31.66
N ALA A 251 -8.22 -25.86 31.80
CA ALA A 251 -9.15 -26.76 31.11
C ALA A 251 -10.64 -26.47 31.39
N THR A 252 -11.00 -26.13 32.64
CA THR A 252 -12.40 -25.85 32.99
C THR A 252 -12.88 -24.55 32.36
N SER A 253 -12.01 -23.55 32.32
CA SER A 253 -12.26 -22.29 31.62
C SER A 253 -12.34 -22.50 30.11
N GLN A 254 -11.45 -23.31 29.52
CA GLN A 254 -11.49 -23.67 28.10
C GLN A 254 -12.82 -24.31 27.68
N GLU A 255 -13.35 -25.24 28.49
CA GLU A 255 -14.67 -25.83 28.25
C GLU A 255 -15.77 -24.76 28.20
N SER A 256 -15.78 -23.86 29.19
CA SER A 256 -16.79 -22.80 29.29
C SER A 256 -16.73 -21.84 28.08
N ILE A 257 -15.53 -21.44 27.67
CA ILE A 257 -15.33 -20.52 26.54
C ILE A 257 -15.66 -21.19 25.20
N ALA A 258 -15.26 -22.46 25.01
CA ALA A 258 -15.64 -23.22 23.81
C ALA A 258 -17.17 -23.33 23.67
N GLU A 259 -17.89 -23.51 24.78
CA GLU A 259 -19.35 -23.54 24.77
C GLU A 259 -19.98 -22.20 24.36
N VAL A 260 -19.45 -21.08 24.84
CA VAL A 260 -19.89 -19.73 24.42
C VAL A 260 -19.63 -19.53 22.93
N LEU A 261 -18.40 -19.77 22.48
CA LEU A 261 -18.02 -19.62 21.07
C LEU A 261 -18.91 -20.46 20.13
N GLY A 262 -19.29 -21.67 20.54
CA GLY A 262 -20.19 -22.53 19.77
C GLY A 262 -21.66 -22.08 19.74
N LEU A 263 -22.05 -21.09 20.54
CA LEU A 263 -23.40 -20.48 20.52
C LEU A 263 -23.45 -19.20 19.69
N ILE A 264 -22.30 -18.61 19.34
CA ILE A 264 -22.22 -17.41 18.51
C ILE A 264 -22.16 -17.87 17.04
N PRO A 265 -23.14 -17.52 16.18
CA PRO A 265 -23.29 -18.11 14.85
C PRO A 265 -22.33 -17.53 13.79
N TYR A 266 -21.03 -17.50 14.07
CA TYR A 266 -19.97 -17.04 13.16
C TYR A 266 -18.84 -18.06 13.08
N ARG A 267 -18.28 -18.22 11.87
CA ARG A 267 -17.25 -19.22 11.58
C ARG A 267 -15.82 -18.76 11.89
N THR A 268 -15.62 -17.49 12.23
CA THR A 268 -14.30 -16.90 12.51
C THR A 268 -13.58 -17.57 13.68
N SER A 269 -14.30 -18.22 14.60
CA SER A 269 -13.72 -18.97 15.72
C SER A 269 -13.25 -20.39 15.37
N LEU A 270 -13.63 -20.92 14.21
CA LEU A 270 -13.34 -22.31 13.83
C LEU A 270 -11.85 -22.65 13.81
N PRO A 271 -10.93 -21.84 13.22
CA PRO A 271 -9.52 -22.19 13.18
C PRO A 271 -8.96 -22.47 14.58
N VAL A 272 -9.24 -21.58 15.55
CA VAL A 272 -8.77 -21.71 16.93
C VAL A 272 -9.46 -22.86 17.66
N LEU A 273 -10.78 -23.05 17.48
CA LEU A 273 -11.50 -24.17 18.10
C LEU A 273 -10.96 -25.53 17.62
N ILE A 274 -10.64 -25.66 16.35
CA ILE A 274 -10.09 -26.89 15.75
C ILE A 274 -8.64 -27.08 16.20
N ASP A 275 -7.84 -26.02 16.23
CA ASP A 275 -6.47 -26.03 16.77
C ASP A 275 -6.44 -26.56 18.22
N VAL A 276 -7.29 -26.01 19.10
CA VAL A 276 -7.42 -26.48 20.48
C VAL A 276 -7.98 -27.91 20.55
N TYR A 277 -8.96 -28.26 19.72
CA TYR A 277 -9.49 -29.63 19.62
C TYR A 277 -8.40 -30.64 19.28
N GLN A 278 -7.51 -30.32 18.33
CA GLN A 278 -6.47 -31.22 17.86
C GLN A 278 -5.30 -31.29 18.84
N SER A 279 -4.91 -30.16 19.44
CA SER A 279 -3.73 -30.06 20.32
C SER A 279 -3.97 -30.45 21.79
N THR A 280 -5.21 -30.38 22.30
CA THR A 280 -5.50 -30.62 23.73
C THR A 280 -5.39 -32.10 24.14
N ASN A 281 -4.81 -32.38 25.31
CA ASN A 281 -4.83 -33.73 25.90
C ASN A 281 -6.01 -33.95 26.88
N ASN A 282 -6.82 -32.92 27.13
CA ASN A 282 -7.97 -33.03 28.02
C ASN A 282 -9.23 -33.47 27.26
N ASN A 283 -9.80 -34.61 27.64
CA ASN A 283 -11.00 -35.16 27.00
C ASN A 283 -12.23 -34.26 27.11
N ALA A 284 -12.40 -33.53 28.22
CA ALA A 284 -13.53 -32.65 28.42
C ALA A 284 -13.44 -31.41 27.51
N VAL A 285 -12.25 -30.79 27.44
CA VAL A 285 -11.96 -29.71 26.48
C VAL A 285 -12.20 -30.17 25.04
N ARG A 286 -11.66 -31.34 24.66
CA ARG A 286 -11.85 -31.92 23.33
C ARG A 286 -13.33 -32.15 22.99
N GLN A 287 -14.14 -32.60 23.95
CA GLN A 287 -15.58 -32.76 23.75
C GLN A 287 -16.29 -31.40 23.62
N ALA A 288 -15.93 -30.42 24.43
CA ALA A 288 -16.53 -29.08 24.39
C ALA A 288 -16.23 -28.37 23.05
N THR A 289 -14.97 -28.36 22.61
CA THR A 289 -14.58 -27.80 21.31
C THR A 289 -15.22 -28.59 20.16
N GLY A 290 -15.27 -29.92 20.23
CA GLY A 290 -15.96 -30.75 19.23
C GLY A 290 -17.45 -30.42 19.07
N ARG A 291 -18.15 -30.14 20.19
CA ARG A 291 -19.55 -29.66 20.16
C ARG A 291 -19.66 -28.28 19.52
N ALA A 292 -18.76 -27.36 19.88
CA ALA A 292 -18.74 -26.01 19.34
C ALA A 292 -18.51 -26.02 17.82
N ILE A 293 -17.49 -26.75 17.36
CA ILE A 293 -17.19 -26.96 15.93
C ILE A 293 -18.42 -27.50 15.20
N SER A 294 -19.08 -28.53 15.75
CA SER A 294 -20.27 -29.12 15.14
C SER A 294 -21.43 -28.13 15.02
N ARG A 295 -21.66 -27.29 16.03
CA ARG A 295 -22.72 -26.25 16.00
C ARG A 295 -22.46 -25.19 14.93
N LEU A 296 -21.20 -24.84 14.71
CA LEU A 296 -20.78 -23.87 13.70
C LEU A 296 -20.70 -24.48 12.28
N GLY A 297 -20.98 -25.78 12.15
CA GLY A 297 -20.91 -26.51 10.88
C GLY A 297 -19.48 -26.74 10.39
N GLY A 298 -18.50 -26.75 11.29
CA GLY A 298 -17.10 -27.07 10.98
C GLY A 298 -16.79 -28.57 11.07
N ASN A 299 -15.62 -28.95 10.58
CA ASN A 299 -15.10 -30.32 10.69
C ASN A 299 -13.87 -30.34 11.62
N PRO A 300 -13.89 -31.11 12.72
CA PRO A 300 -12.73 -31.22 13.62
C PRO A 300 -11.46 -31.80 12.97
N GLY A 301 -11.60 -32.47 11.83
CA GLY A 301 -10.49 -33.01 11.03
C GLY A 301 -10.02 -32.09 9.89
N SER A 302 -10.52 -30.86 9.81
CA SER A 302 -10.00 -29.88 8.84
C SER A 302 -8.53 -29.56 9.09
N ASP A 303 -7.82 -29.20 8.02
CA ASP A 303 -6.45 -28.70 8.11
C ASP A 303 -6.43 -27.32 8.78
N VAL A 304 -5.84 -27.26 9.97
CA VAL A 304 -5.80 -26.04 10.78
C VAL A 304 -4.92 -24.97 10.14
N ALA A 305 -3.81 -25.36 9.48
CA ALA A 305 -2.91 -24.41 8.84
C ALA A 305 -3.64 -23.67 7.72
N GLU A 306 -4.34 -24.42 6.85
CA GLU A 306 -5.15 -23.87 5.78
C GLU A 306 -6.28 -22.97 6.30
N MET A 307 -6.93 -23.34 7.40
CA MET A 307 -7.99 -22.51 7.99
C MET A 307 -7.49 -21.17 8.53
N TYR A 308 -6.27 -21.11 9.08
CA TYR A 308 -5.64 -19.85 9.45
C TYR A 308 -5.19 -19.06 8.21
N ALA A 309 -4.66 -19.71 7.17
CA ALA A 309 -4.29 -19.05 5.92
C ALA A 309 -5.51 -18.40 5.23
N LEU A 310 -6.64 -19.09 5.18
CA LEU A 310 -7.91 -18.55 4.66
C LEU A 310 -8.42 -17.37 5.49
N LEU A 311 -8.30 -17.43 6.83
CA LEU A 311 -8.68 -16.32 7.70
C LEU A 311 -7.72 -15.13 7.52
N ALA A 312 -6.42 -15.38 7.34
CA ALA A 312 -5.44 -14.34 7.01
C ALA A 312 -5.81 -13.64 5.71
N ASN A 313 -6.10 -14.40 4.65
CA ASN A 313 -6.49 -13.83 3.36
C ASN A 313 -7.82 -13.06 3.44
N SER A 314 -8.72 -13.50 4.32
CA SER A 314 -9.97 -12.78 4.60
C SER A 314 -9.68 -11.44 5.26
N TYR A 315 -8.76 -11.35 6.22
CA TYR A 315 -8.33 -10.06 6.78
C TYR A 315 -7.67 -9.17 5.72
N TYR A 316 -6.79 -9.73 4.89
CA TYR A 316 -6.12 -9.02 3.79
C TYR A 316 -7.09 -8.39 2.77
N SER A 317 -8.31 -8.95 2.62
CA SER A 317 -9.34 -8.38 1.75
C SER A 317 -10.21 -7.30 2.42
N GLU A 318 -9.90 -6.96 3.67
CA GLU A 318 -10.54 -5.90 4.47
C GLU A 318 -12.10 -5.87 4.46
N PRO A 319 -12.78 -7.02 4.66
CA PRO A 319 -14.23 -7.04 4.75
C PRO A 319 -14.70 -6.33 6.03
N ALA A 320 -15.71 -5.46 5.92
CA ALA A 320 -16.32 -4.77 7.07
C ALA A 320 -16.83 -5.75 8.14
N GLU A 321 -17.13 -6.99 7.76
CA GLU A 321 -17.47 -8.08 8.67
C GLU A 321 -16.36 -8.44 9.67
N LEU A 322 -15.10 -8.13 9.34
CA LEU A 322 -13.92 -8.33 10.19
C LEU A 322 -13.41 -7.03 10.82
N THR A 323 -14.02 -5.88 10.51
CA THR A 323 -13.73 -4.61 11.16
C THR A 323 -14.64 -4.42 12.37
N SER A 324 -14.07 -4.44 13.57
CA SER A 324 -14.86 -4.38 14.81
C SER A 324 -15.51 -3.01 15.03
N PHE A 325 -14.81 -1.93 14.71
CA PHE A 325 -15.26 -0.56 14.96
C PHE A 325 -15.20 0.29 13.67
N PRO A 326 -16.10 0.05 12.69
CA PRO A 326 -16.09 0.79 11.43
C PRO A 326 -16.25 2.30 11.66
N GLY A 327 -15.35 3.10 11.07
CA GLY A 327 -15.36 4.55 11.17
C GLY A 327 -14.72 5.12 12.45
N GLU A 328 -14.18 4.28 13.34
CA GLU A 328 -13.33 4.73 14.44
C GLU A 328 -11.85 4.77 14.04
N ASP A 329 -11.09 5.67 14.66
CA ASP A 329 -9.65 5.84 14.44
C ASP A 329 -8.82 4.61 14.82
N HIS A 330 -9.33 3.80 15.74
CA HIS A 330 -8.61 2.67 16.31
C HIS A 330 -9.45 1.39 16.29
N GLN A 331 -8.78 0.28 16.02
CA GLN A 331 -9.26 -1.07 16.27
C GLN A 331 -8.52 -1.69 17.46
N LEU A 332 -9.02 -2.80 17.98
CA LEU A 332 -8.37 -3.52 19.07
C LEU A 332 -7.75 -4.82 18.57
N VAL A 333 -6.46 -4.95 18.81
CA VAL A 333 -5.77 -6.24 18.71
C VAL A 333 -5.63 -6.82 20.11
N TRP A 334 -6.08 -8.06 20.26
CA TRP A 334 -6.13 -8.73 21.55
C TRP A 334 -4.89 -9.56 21.80
N ASP A 335 -4.37 -9.51 23.01
CA ASP A 335 -3.42 -10.49 23.53
C ASP A 335 -3.95 -11.12 24.83
N PHE A 336 -3.36 -12.23 25.26
CA PHE A 336 -3.74 -12.90 26.48
C PHE A 336 -2.51 -13.32 27.29
N ASP A 337 -2.44 -12.80 28.52
CA ASP A 337 -1.44 -13.21 29.51
C ASP A 337 -2.15 -13.97 30.65
N PRO A 338 -1.68 -15.16 31.06
CA PRO A 338 -2.33 -15.90 32.14
C PRO A 338 -2.37 -15.18 33.50
N GLY A 339 -1.50 -14.20 33.74
CA GLY A 339 -1.46 -13.39 34.95
C GLY A 339 -2.33 -12.13 34.88
N LEU A 340 -2.34 -11.43 33.73
CA LEU A 340 -3.09 -10.18 33.53
C LEU A 340 -4.49 -10.40 32.93
N GLY A 341 -4.73 -11.53 32.27
CA GLY A 341 -5.93 -11.82 31.50
C GLY A 341 -5.86 -11.26 30.07
N LEU A 342 -7.01 -10.82 29.57
CA LEU A 342 -7.10 -10.18 28.25
C LEU A 342 -6.45 -8.79 28.27
N VAL A 343 -5.53 -8.57 27.35
CA VAL A 343 -4.84 -7.30 27.12
C VAL A 343 -5.34 -6.72 25.79
N MET A 344 -5.86 -5.50 25.84
CA MET A 344 -6.29 -4.76 24.65
C MET A 344 -5.16 -3.85 24.17
N ILE A 345 -4.80 -3.97 22.89
CA ILE A 345 -3.78 -3.12 22.26
C ILE A 345 -4.48 -2.30 21.17
N PRO A 346 -4.70 -0.99 21.37
CA PRO A 346 -5.31 -0.14 20.36
C PRO A 346 -4.32 0.07 19.21
N VAL A 347 -4.79 -0.13 17.98
CA VAL A 347 -4.02 0.13 16.76
C VAL A 347 -4.81 1.01 15.81
N ARG A 348 -4.13 1.85 15.04
CA ARG A 348 -4.75 2.65 13.99
C ARG A 348 -5.52 1.75 13.00
N THR A 349 -6.74 2.13 12.67
CA THR A 349 -7.61 1.36 11.76
C THR A 349 -6.95 1.04 10.41
N PRO A 350 -6.21 1.96 9.75
CA PRO A 350 -5.53 1.68 8.47
C PRO A 350 -4.52 0.53 8.48
N VAL A 351 -4.01 0.10 9.65
CA VAL A 351 -3.01 -0.99 9.74
C VAL A 351 -3.53 -2.23 10.48
N PHE A 352 -4.83 -2.25 10.80
CA PHE A 352 -5.42 -3.29 11.62
C PHE A 352 -5.55 -4.62 10.86
N HIS A 353 -6.05 -4.56 9.62
CA HIS A 353 -6.31 -5.76 8.83
C HIS A 353 -5.01 -6.47 8.46
N GLU A 354 -3.95 -5.72 8.18
CA GLU A 354 -2.61 -6.17 7.86
C GLU A 354 -2.01 -6.87 9.08
N ALA A 355 -2.13 -6.25 10.26
CA ALA A 355 -1.66 -6.84 11.51
C ALA A 355 -2.37 -8.18 11.82
N MET A 356 -3.69 -8.24 11.61
CA MET A 356 -4.47 -9.46 11.81
C MET A 356 -4.16 -10.53 10.76
N SER A 357 -4.03 -10.15 9.48
CA SER A 357 -3.61 -11.03 8.39
C SER A 357 -2.25 -11.66 8.70
N MET A 358 -1.25 -10.83 9.03
CA MET A 358 0.09 -11.28 9.39
C MET A 358 0.07 -12.24 10.59
N ARG A 359 -0.72 -11.97 11.63
CA ARG A 359 -0.81 -12.83 12.82
C ARG A 359 -1.42 -14.20 12.49
N MET A 360 -2.48 -14.22 11.68
CA MET A 360 -3.11 -15.48 11.25
C MET A 360 -2.18 -16.27 10.31
N ALA A 361 -1.53 -15.61 9.35
CA ALA A 361 -0.55 -16.22 8.46
C ALA A 361 0.67 -16.78 9.23
N GLN A 362 1.16 -16.07 10.26
CA GLN A 362 2.20 -16.59 11.15
C GLN A 362 1.77 -17.86 11.88
N ARG A 363 0.52 -17.94 12.35
CA ARG A 363 0.01 -19.16 12.99
C ARG A 363 -0.06 -20.31 11.98
N ALA A 364 -0.51 -20.05 10.75
CA ALA A 364 -0.51 -21.03 9.66
C ALA A 364 0.92 -21.52 9.33
N LEU A 365 1.89 -20.62 9.14
CA LEU A 365 3.29 -20.96 8.86
C LEU A 365 3.97 -21.71 10.01
N ASN A 366 3.62 -21.43 11.26
CA ASN A 366 4.11 -22.21 12.40
C ASN A 366 3.65 -23.66 12.37
N LEU A 367 2.46 -23.93 11.80
CA LEU A 367 1.91 -25.27 11.63
C LEU A 367 2.45 -25.94 10.35
N GLN A 368 2.60 -25.18 9.27
CA GLN A 368 3.09 -25.65 7.98
C GLN A 368 4.12 -24.66 7.39
N PRO A 369 5.41 -24.80 7.72
CA PRO A 369 6.45 -23.83 7.34
C PRO A 369 6.79 -23.75 5.85
N GLN A 370 6.31 -24.70 5.03
CA GLN A 370 6.60 -24.81 3.59
C GLN A 370 5.38 -24.41 2.73
N ASN A 371 4.54 -23.51 3.23
CA ASN A 371 3.38 -23.02 2.50
C ASN A 371 3.71 -21.65 1.87
N ASP A 372 4.13 -21.68 0.61
CA ASP A 372 4.58 -20.51 -0.12
C ASP A 372 3.46 -19.48 -0.32
N GLU A 373 2.21 -19.93 -0.56
CA GLU A 373 0.99 -19.11 -0.66
C GLU A 373 0.50 -18.51 0.68
N THR A 374 1.09 -18.93 1.80
CA THR A 374 0.89 -18.25 3.09
C THR A 374 2.03 -17.29 3.38
N LEU A 375 3.24 -17.62 2.92
CA LEU A 375 4.41 -16.77 3.07
C LEU A 375 4.29 -15.51 2.19
N ASP A 376 3.84 -15.63 0.95
CA ASP A 376 3.56 -14.48 0.07
C ASP A 376 2.52 -13.55 0.71
N LEU A 377 1.43 -14.10 1.26
CA LEU A 377 0.37 -13.35 1.91
C LEU A 377 0.90 -12.58 3.12
N TRP A 378 1.79 -13.21 3.90
CA TRP A 378 2.44 -12.55 5.02
C TRP A 378 3.34 -11.40 4.57
N VAL A 379 4.13 -11.60 3.50
CA VAL A 379 5.01 -10.56 2.94
C VAL A 379 4.20 -9.42 2.36
N ALA A 380 3.16 -9.72 1.57
CA ALA A 380 2.23 -8.73 1.03
C ALA A 380 1.58 -7.89 2.13
N SER A 381 1.01 -8.55 3.15
CA SER A 381 0.41 -7.85 4.30
C SER A 381 1.43 -6.98 5.04
N ASN A 382 2.70 -7.40 5.10
CA ASN A 382 3.76 -6.67 5.76
C ASN A 382 4.21 -5.43 4.94
N TYR A 383 4.10 -5.47 3.61
CA TYR A 383 4.25 -4.31 2.73
C TYR A 383 3.07 -3.35 2.86
N SER A 384 1.82 -3.83 2.73
CA SER A 384 0.62 -3.00 2.91
C SER A 384 0.63 -2.28 4.25
N ARG A 385 1.02 -2.97 5.33
CA ARG A 385 1.17 -2.33 6.65
C ARG A 385 2.13 -1.14 6.59
N ASP A 386 3.24 -1.26 5.88
CA ASP A 386 4.22 -0.18 5.75
C ASP A 386 3.66 1.01 4.98
N PHE A 387 2.94 0.75 3.89
CA PHE A 387 2.30 1.78 3.06
C PHE A 387 1.19 2.52 3.81
N ASP A 388 0.36 1.78 4.54
CA ASP A 388 -0.83 2.30 5.22
C ASP A 388 -0.52 2.85 6.62
N THR A 389 0.73 2.73 7.09
CA THR A 389 1.16 3.30 8.37
C THR A 389 1.10 4.83 8.30
N PRO A 390 0.26 5.49 9.13
CA PRO A 390 0.19 6.95 9.13
C PRO A 390 1.50 7.60 9.53
N GLU A 391 1.81 8.77 8.97
CA GLU A 391 3.02 9.50 9.30
C GLU A 391 3.15 9.78 10.81
N GLY A 392 4.32 9.49 11.37
CA GLY A 392 4.60 9.69 12.80
C GLY A 392 3.93 8.68 13.74
N TYR A 393 3.22 7.67 13.23
CA TYR A 393 2.62 6.62 14.05
C TYR A 393 3.61 5.49 14.35
N GLU A 394 3.85 5.24 15.64
CA GLU A 394 4.56 4.05 16.10
C GLU A 394 3.54 2.95 16.44
N ASN A 395 3.55 1.87 15.64
CA ASN A 395 2.63 0.76 15.85
C ASN A 395 2.99 -0.04 17.12
N PRO A 396 2.12 -0.09 18.15
CA PRO A 396 2.43 -0.72 19.44
C PRO A 396 2.57 -2.25 19.38
N LEU A 397 2.18 -2.88 18.27
CA LEU A 397 2.35 -4.33 18.08
C LEU A 397 3.79 -4.73 17.75
N TYR A 398 4.61 -3.78 17.32
CA TYR A 398 5.94 -4.04 16.80
C TYR A 398 6.98 -3.23 17.56
N GLY A 399 8.07 -3.90 17.98
CA GLY A 399 9.19 -3.21 18.60
C GLY A 399 9.88 -2.25 17.62
N SER A 400 10.46 -1.16 18.13
CA SER A 400 11.26 -0.20 17.35
C SER A 400 12.47 -0.83 16.62
N ASP A 401 12.86 -2.05 16.99
CA ASP A 401 13.93 -2.84 16.40
C ASP A 401 13.46 -3.77 15.26
N ARG A 402 12.15 -3.80 14.97
CA ARG A 402 11.59 -4.57 13.84
C ARG A 402 12.22 -4.11 12.53
N ARG A 403 12.55 -5.08 11.67
CA ARG A 403 13.07 -4.81 10.33
C ARG A 403 11.97 -4.28 9.41
N SER A 404 12.37 -3.50 8.40
CA SER A 404 11.46 -2.94 7.39
C SER A 404 10.76 -4.02 6.58
N ALA A 405 9.71 -3.65 5.84
CA ALA A 405 9.05 -4.56 4.94
C ALA A 405 10.01 -5.11 3.86
N ASP A 406 10.82 -4.22 3.25
CA ASP A 406 11.81 -4.57 2.23
C ASP A 406 12.80 -5.63 2.71
N TYR A 407 13.23 -5.57 3.98
CA TYR A 407 14.14 -6.58 4.53
C TYR A 407 13.54 -7.98 4.41
N TYR A 408 12.25 -8.13 4.70
CA TYR A 408 11.59 -9.42 4.62
C TYR A 408 11.31 -9.84 3.18
N GLY A 409 10.95 -8.92 2.28
CA GLY A 409 10.81 -9.22 0.85
C GLY A 409 12.12 -9.74 0.25
N ILE A 410 13.22 -9.01 0.43
CA ILE A 410 14.56 -9.44 -0.02
C ILE A 410 14.96 -10.78 0.61
N ALA A 411 14.58 -11.04 1.87
CA ALA A 411 14.97 -12.26 2.58
C ALA A 411 14.22 -13.51 2.11
N VAL A 412 12.99 -13.40 1.60
CA VAL A 412 12.23 -14.56 1.12
C VAL A 412 12.68 -15.01 -0.27
N GLY A 413 13.21 -14.08 -1.07
CA GLY A 413 13.78 -14.36 -2.38
C GLY A 413 12.75 -14.40 -3.52
N PRO A 414 13.25 -14.57 -4.76
CA PRO A 414 12.51 -14.19 -5.97
C PRO A 414 11.30 -15.08 -6.28
N GLU A 415 11.28 -16.34 -5.84
CA GLU A 415 10.13 -17.23 -6.05
C GLU A 415 8.90 -16.74 -5.29
N ILE A 416 9.09 -16.34 -4.02
CA ILE A 416 8.02 -15.77 -3.21
C ILE A 416 7.67 -14.38 -3.68
N ASP A 417 8.64 -13.53 -4.01
CA ASP A 417 8.34 -12.18 -4.49
C ASP A 417 7.58 -12.18 -5.84
N GLN A 418 7.73 -13.20 -6.68
CA GLN A 418 6.88 -13.39 -7.87
C GLN A 418 5.43 -13.72 -7.49
N LEU A 419 5.17 -14.48 -6.42
CA LEU A 419 3.82 -14.70 -5.88
C LEU A 419 3.23 -13.39 -5.32
N VAL A 420 4.03 -12.60 -4.61
CA VAL A 420 3.63 -11.26 -4.11
C VAL A 420 3.33 -10.32 -5.27
N LEU A 421 4.16 -10.31 -6.31
CA LEU A 421 3.94 -9.54 -7.54
C LEU A 421 2.64 -9.95 -8.24
N ARG A 422 2.39 -11.26 -8.38
CA ARG A 422 1.13 -11.77 -8.93
C ARG A 422 -0.07 -11.26 -8.13
N ARG A 423 0.02 -11.33 -6.79
CA ARG A 423 -1.04 -10.83 -5.90
C ARG A 423 -1.28 -9.34 -6.13
N GLY A 424 -0.23 -8.53 -6.22
CA GLY A 424 -0.34 -7.10 -6.52
C GLY A 424 -0.94 -6.79 -7.89
N ILE A 425 -0.57 -7.56 -8.93
CA ILE A 425 -1.17 -7.43 -10.27
C ILE A 425 -2.67 -7.77 -10.22
N ASP A 426 -3.03 -8.89 -9.59
CA ASP A 426 -4.41 -9.36 -9.52
C ASP A 426 -5.30 -8.43 -8.67
N SER A 427 -4.74 -7.81 -7.62
CA SER A 427 -5.45 -6.83 -6.78
C SER A 427 -5.35 -5.39 -7.30
N ARG A 428 -4.58 -5.14 -8.37
CA ARG A 428 -4.26 -3.79 -8.89
C ARG A 428 -3.60 -2.87 -7.84
N ASP A 429 -2.85 -3.45 -6.92
CA ASP A 429 -2.09 -2.73 -5.89
C ASP A 429 -0.73 -2.31 -6.48
N THR A 430 -0.66 -1.09 -7.02
CA THR A 430 0.57 -0.58 -7.64
C THR A 430 1.74 -0.49 -6.65
N PRO A 431 1.58 0.05 -5.42
CA PRO A 431 2.65 0.03 -4.43
C PRO A 431 3.23 -1.37 -4.18
N LEU A 432 2.38 -2.39 -4.02
CA LEU A 432 2.82 -3.77 -3.82
C LEU A 432 3.56 -4.33 -5.04
N VAL A 433 3.07 -4.06 -6.26
CA VAL A 433 3.73 -4.44 -7.51
C VAL A 433 5.16 -3.88 -7.57
N ARG A 434 5.33 -2.59 -7.26
CA ARG A 434 6.63 -1.92 -7.28
C ARG A 434 7.61 -2.51 -6.26
N SER A 435 7.20 -2.63 -5.00
CA SER A 435 8.06 -3.21 -3.96
C SER A 435 8.46 -4.66 -4.26
N SER A 436 7.56 -5.43 -4.89
CA SER A 436 7.87 -6.80 -5.32
C SER A 436 8.90 -6.82 -6.46
N ILE A 437 8.76 -5.95 -7.46
CA ILE A 437 9.74 -5.82 -8.56
C ILE A 437 11.12 -5.42 -8.02
N GLU A 438 11.16 -4.48 -7.07
CA GLU A 438 12.41 -4.07 -6.44
C GLU A 438 13.09 -5.24 -5.70
N ALA A 439 12.34 -6.01 -4.90
CA ALA A 439 12.86 -7.17 -4.20
C ALA A 439 13.36 -8.27 -5.17
N ILE A 440 12.61 -8.53 -6.25
CA ILE A 440 13.01 -9.44 -7.33
C ILE A 440 14.31 -8.95 -7.98
N ALA A 441 14.42 -7.67 -8.32
CA ALA A 441 15.59 -7.11 -8.99
C ALA A 441 16.87 -7.22 -8.15
N GLN A 442 16.76 -7.22 -6.82
CA GLN A 442 17.91 -7.36 -5.92
C GLN A 442 18.35 -8.81 -5.70
N THR A 443 17.46 -9.79 -5.87
CA THR A 443 17.68 -11.18 -5.45
C THR A 443 17.71 -12.18 -6.59
N ALA A 444 17.06 -11.88 -7.71
CA ALA A 444 16.89 -12.81 -8.82
C ALA A 444 18.17 -12.95 -9.65
N GLY A 445 18.56 -14.20 -9.92
CA GLY A 445 19.46 -14.49 -11.03
C GLY A 445 18.74 -14.41 -12.37
N SER A 446 19.49 -14.21 -13.46
CA SER A 446 18.93 -14.01 -14.82
C SER A 446 17.87 -15.04 -15.23
N ARG A 447 18.04 -16.32 -14.88
CA ARG A 447 17.08 -17.39 -15.22
C ARG A 447 15.74 -17.29 -14.47
N MET A 448 15.73 -16.75 -13.25
CA MET A 448 14.51 -16.64 -12.42
C MET A 448 13.59 -15.50 -12.84
N LEU A 449 14.09 -14.57 -13.65
CA LEU A 449 13.33 -13.38 -14.07
C LEU A 449 12.32 -13.68 -15.19
N TRP A 450 12.63 -14.61 -16.10
CA TRP A 450 11.78 -14.95 -17.25
C TRP A 450 11.71 -16.43 -17.60
N GLY A 451 12.50 -17.29 -16.94
CA GLY A 451 12.67 -18.69 -17.34
C GLY A 451 11.88 -19.72 -16.53
N GLN A 452 11.24 -19.31 -15.42
CA GLN A 452 10.39 -20.16 -14.59
C GLN A 452 9.05 -19.47 -14.36
N ASP A 453 7.98 -20.18 -14.64
CA ASP A 453 6.63 -19.74 -14.32
C ASP A 453 6.33 -19.98 -12.84
N VAL A 454 5.45 -19.15 -12.31
CA VAL A 454 4.83 -19.31 -11.00
C VAL A 454 3.36 -19.62 -11.25
N ASP A 455 2.95 -20.87 -11.00
CA ASP A 455 1.62 -21.40 -11.28
C ASP A 455 1.13 -21.13 -12.72
N GLY A 456 2.00 -21.30 -13.73
CA GLY A 456 1.66 -21.10 -15.14
C GLY A 456 1.68 -19.63 -15.59
N ARG A 457 2.09 -18.69 -14.73
CA ARG A 457 2.16 -17.25 -15.00
C ARG A 457 3.59 -16.73 -14.90
N TYR A 458 3.83 -15.58 -15.52
CA TYR A 458 5.12 -14.88 -15.45
C TYR A 458 4.89 -13.45 -14.94
N PRO A 459 4.68 -13.25 -13.63
CA PRO A 459 4.24 -11.98 -13.07
C PRO A 459 5.16 -10.80 -13.42
N LEU A 460 6.48 -11.00 -13.42
CA LEU A 460 7.42 -9.97 -13.86
C LEU A 460 7.27 -9.60 -15.34
N LEU A 461 6.95 -10.56 -16.21
CA LEU A 461 6.72 -10.27 -17.63
C LEU A 461 5.35 -9.59 -17.83
N GLU A 462 4.33 -10.01 -17.08
CA GLU A 462 3.02 -9.35 -17.04
C GLU A 462 3.13 -7.89 -16.56
N ALA A 463 4.09 -7.58 -15.69
CA ALA A 463 4.34 -6.21 -15.23
C ALA A 463 4.79 -5.26 -16.36
N LEU A 464 5.35 -5.75 -17.47
CA LEU A 464 5.61 -4.92 -18.66
C LEU A 464 4.31 -4.38 -19.28
N ASP A 465 3.20 -5.10 -19.10
CA ASP A 465 1.86 -4.74 -19.57
C ASP A 465 1.04 -3.95 -18.54
N TYR A 466 1.53 -3.85 -17.30
CA TYR A 466 0.86 -3.11 -16.24
C TYR A 466 0.91 -1.61 -16.54
N GLN A 467 -0.24 -0.92 -16.58
CA GLN A 467 -0.35 0.46 -17.10
C GLN A 467 0.01 1.53 -16.08
N ASN A 468 1.14 1.32 -15.40
CA ASN A 468 1.79 2.31 -14.56
C ASN A 468 3.24 2.46 -15.01
N ARG A 469 3.67 3.69 -15.30
CA ARG A 469 5.01 3.94 -15.84
C ARG A 469 6.14 3.53 -14.90
N ARG A 470 5.98 3.75 -13.60
CA ARG A 470 7.00 3.34 -12.63
C ARG A 470 7.19 1.84 -12.67
N VAL A 471 6.09 1.08 -12.66
CA VAL A 471 6.10 -0.38 -12.82
C VAL A 471 6.81 -0.78 -14.12
N GLN A 472 6.40 -0.22 -15.26
CA GLN A 472 7.00 -0.54 -16.56
C GLN A 472 8.50 -0.24 -16.62
N PHE A 473 8.94 0.91 -16.09
CA PHE A 473 10.35 1.29 -16.04
C PHE A 473 11.14 0.40 -15.08
N GLU A 474 10.64 0.14 -13.87
CA GLU A 474 11.27 -0.73 -12.89
C GLU A 474 11.42 -2.16 -13.43
N THR A 475 10.38 -2.69 -14.07
CA THR A 475 10.43 -3.99 -14.75
C THR A 475 11.42 -4.00 -15.91
N ALA A 476 11.40 -3.00 -16.79
CA ALA A 476 12.33 -2.90 -17.91
C ALA A 476 13.79 -2.78 -17.44
N LEU A 477 14.03 -2.04 -16.37
CA LEU A 477 15.34 -1.93 -15.72
C LEU A 477 15.78 -3.26 -15.11
N ALA A 478 14.90 -3.99 -14.43
CA ALA A 478 15.20 -5.29 -13.85
C ALA A 478 15.58 -6.31 -14.94
N LEU A 479 14.79 -6.38 -16.02
CA LEU A 479 15.04 -7.29 -17.15
C LEU A 479 16.29 -6.89 -17.95
N GLY A 480 16.51 -5.60 -18.19
CA GLY A 480 17.67 -5.10 -18.93
C GLY A 480 18.98 -5.33 -18.19
N ASN A 481 19.02 -5.07 -16.87
CA ASN A 481 20.20 -5.33 -16.03
C ASN A 481 20.62 -6.79 -16.00
N ALA A 482 19.66 -7.70 -16.17
CA ALA A 482 19.93 -9.12 -16.17
C ALA A 482 20.55 -9.66 -17.47
N GLN A 483 20.65 -8.84 -18.52
CA GLN A 483 21.28 -9.15 -19.81
C GLN A 483 20.86 -10.53 -20.37
N PRO A 484 19.58 -10.68 -20.78
CA PRO A 484 19.05 -11.96 -21.22
C PRO A 484 19.81 -12.52 -22.42
N SER A 485 20.06 -13.84 -22.38
CA SER A 485 20.66 -14.60 -23.49
C SER A 485 19.63 -15.40 -24.30
N GLU A 486 18.41 -15.50 -23.79
CA GLU A 486 17.28 -16.21 -24.41
C GLU A 486 16.09 -15.24 -24.54
N SER A 487 15.36 -15.34 -25.65
CA SER A 487 14.17 -14.51 -25.89
C SER A 487 13.02 -14.92 -24.96
N PHE A 488 12.23 -13.94 -24.55
CA PHE A 488 11.05 -14.11 -23.70
C PHE A 488 9.89 -13.23 -24.19
N ALA A 489 8.68 -13.53 -23.72
CA ALA A 489 7.48 -12.79 -24.10
C ALA A 489 7.55 -11.32 -23.65
N GLY A 490 7.34 -10.38 -24.57
CA GLY A 490 7.42 -8.94 -24.28
C GLY A 490 8.84 -8.36 -24.31
N SER A 491 9.86 -9.14 -24.67
CA SER A 491 11.25 -8.65 -24.79
C SER A 491 11.39 -7.41 -25.72
N GLU A 492 10.57 -7.34 -26.76
CA GLU A 492 10.48 -6.21 -27.70
C GLU A 492 10.04 -4.89 -27.06
N ARG A 493 9.48 -4.92 -25.85
CA ARG A 493 9.01 -3.72 -25.11
C ARG A 493 10.09 -3.08 -24.25
N VAL A 494 11.07 -3.86 -23.81
CA VAL A 494 12.05 -3.40 -22.81
C VAL A 494 12.86 -2.22 -23.33
N ILE A 495 13.40 -2.33 -24.55
CA ILE A 495 14.23 -1.27 -25.15
C ILE A 495 13.42 0.02 -25.39
N PRO A 496 12.22 -0.01 -26.00
CA PRO A 496 11.35 1.18 -26.09
C PRO A 496 11.00 1.81 -24.74
N LEU A 497 10.73 1.01 -23.70
CA LEU A 497 10.41 1.51 -22.37
C LEU A 497 11.59 2.26 -21.74
N LEU A 498 12.79 1.66 -21.79
CA LEU A 498 14.01 2.33 -21.31
C LEU A 498 14.28 3.62 -22.07
N ALA A 499 14.14 3.63 -23.40
CA ALA A 499 14.31 4.84 -24.19
C ALA A 499 13.24 5.91 -23.87
N SER A 500 12.01 5.51 -23.56
CA SER A 500 10.94 6.44 -23.18
C SER A 500 11.19 7.09 -21.82
N ALA A 501 11.80 6.35 -20.87
CA ALA A 501 12.21 6.88 -19.57
C ALA A 501 13.29 7.97 -19.71
N VAL A 502 14.16 7.85 -20.72
CA VAL A 502 15.15 8.90 -21.05
C VAL A 502 14.50 10.14 -21.67
N LYS A 503 13.47 9.95 -22.50
CA LYS A 503 12.84 11.05 -23.24
C LYS A 503 12.01 11.97 -22.35
N ASP A 504 11.00 11.43 -21.67
CA ASP A 504 10.13 12.19 -20.80
C ASP A 504 9.35 11.25 -19.86
N ALA A 505 9.98 10.89 -18.74
CA ALA A 505 9.34 10.10 -17.70
C ALA A 505 8.25 10.88 -16.92
N SER A 506 8.14 12.19 -17.09
CA SER A 506 7.30 13.06 -16.25
C SER A 506 5.93 13.40 -16.86
N ALA A 507 5.76 13.28 -18.19
CA ALA A 507 4.54 13.67 -18.91
C ALA A 507 3.26 13.02 -18.37
N ARG A 508 2.21 13.75 -17.99
CA ARG A 508 1.00 13.14 -17.40
C ARG A 508 -0.21 13.35 -18.29
N TYR A 509 -1.08 12.34 -18.38
CA TYR A 509 -2.28 12.40 -19.19
C TYR A 509 -3.52 12.15 -18.36
N ALA A 510 -4.58 12.93 -18.60
CA ALA A 510 -5.85 12.76 -17.91
C ALA A 510 -7.04 12.75 -18.88
N ILE A 511 -8.07 12.00 -18.50
CA ILE A 511 -9.38 11.99 -19.17
C ILE A 511 -10.39 12.68 -18.26
N VAL A 512 -11.22 13.57 -18.82
CA VAL A 512 -12.30 14.24 -18.11
C VAL A 512 -13.63 13.88 -18.77
N LEU A 513 -14.53 13.27 -17.99
CA LEU A 513 -15.85 12.81 -18.41
C LEU A 513 -16.94 13.63 -17.70
N THR A 514 -17.61 14.51 -18.44
CA THR A 514 -18.72 15.35 -17.94
C THR A 514 -20.00 15.17 -18.75
N GLY A 515 -20.00 14.23 -19.69
CA GLY A 515 -21.10 14.08 -20.65
C GLY A 515 -21.18 15.30 -21.57
N ASP A 516 -22.38 15.83 -21.75
CA ASP A 516 -22.60 17.00 -22.62
C ASP A 516 -22.20 18.34 -21.96
N ASP A 517 -21.83 18.35 -20.68
CA ASP A 517 -21.48 19.57 -19.95
C ASP A 517 -20.04 20.04 -20.30
N ARG A 518 -19.96 20.93 -21.29
CA ARG A 518 -18.70 21.53 -21.75
C ARG A 518 -18.10 22.54 -20.77
N GLU A 519 -18.93 23.20 -19.97
CA GLU A 519 -18.45 24.19 -19.00
C GLU A 519 -17.68 23.50 -17.87
N SER A 520 -18.26 22.43 -17.32
CA SER A 520 -17.56 21.59 -16.33
C SER A 520 -16.30 20.95 -16.90
N TYR A 521 -16.32 20.49 -18.16
CA TYR A 521 -15.13 19.92 -18.81
C TYR A 521 -13.98 20.93 -18.86
N ASP A 522 -14.24 22.14 -19.36
CA ASP A 522 -13.21 23.19 -19.46
C ASP A 522 -12.71 23.63 -18.09
N GLN A 523 -13.58 23.66 -17.07
CA GLN A 523 -13.18 23.96 -15.70
C GLN A 523 -12.18 22.92 -15.16
N TYR A 524 -12.50 21.63 -15.21
CA TYR A 524 -11.59 20.59 -14.71
C TYR A 524 -10.33 20.47 -15.55
N ARG A 525 -10.44 20.66 -16.88
CA ARG A 525 -9.28 20.69 -17.78
C ARG A 525 -8.26 21.75 -17.35
N VAL A 526 -8.71 22.99 -17.13
CA VAL A 526 -7.80 24.08 -16.72
C VAL A 526 -7.18 23.80 -15.34
N GLN A 527 -7.90 23.15 -14.43
CA GLN A 527 -7.35 22.76 -13.12
C GLN A 527 -6.26 21.71 -13.27
N LEU A 528 -6.51 20.65 -14.04
CA LEU A 528 -5.54 19.58 -14.29
C LEU A 528 -4.32 20.08 -15.08
N GLU A 529 -4.49 20.94 -16.08
CA GLU A 529 -3.39 21.57 -16.83
C GLU A 529 -2.45 22.37 -15.91
N ARG A 530 -2.99 23.04 -14.87
CA ARG A 530 -2.16 23.74 -13.86
C ARG A 530 -1.36 22.78 -12.99
N GLN A 531 -1.81 21.55 -12.82
CA GLN A 531 -1.09 20.48 -12.13
C GLN A 531 -0.15 19.69 -13.06
N GLY A 532 0.00 20.10 -14.33
CA GLY A 532 0.93 19.51 -15.29
C GLY A 532 0.35 18.36 -16.13
N PHE A 533 -0.96 18.15 -16.11
CA PHE A 533 -1.60 17.15 -16.97
C PHE A 533 -1.85 17.68 -18.38
N THR A 534 -1.63 16.81 -19.36
CA THR A 534 -2.18 16.92 -20.71
C THR A 534 -3.55 16.25 -20.73
N VAL A 535 -4.61 17.04 -20.86
CA VAL A 535 -5.99 16.54 -20.82
C VAL A 535 -6.44 16.15 -22.23
N LEU A 536 -6.95 14.92 -22.36
CA LEU A 536 -7.45 14.42 -23.64
C LEU A 536 -8.75 15.11 -24.08
N PRO A 537 -9.06 15.12 -25.39
CA PRO A 537 -10.26 15.76 -25.92
C PRO A 537 -11.56 15.28 -25.24
N PRO A 538 -12.59 16.13 -25.21
CA PRO A 538 -13.84 15.85 -24.51
C PRO A 538 -14.61 14.67 -25.14
N ALA A 539 -15.16 13.82 -24.29
CA ALA A 539 -15.78 12.55 -24.65
C ALA A 539 -17.23 12.45 -24.13
N PRO A 540 -18.21 13.18 -24.72
CA PRO A 540 -19.59 13.23 -24.23
C PRO A 540 -20.29 11.86 -24.17
N GLU A 541 -19.95 10.93 -25.07
CA GLU A 541 -20.51 9.57 -25.08
C GLU A 541 -19.65 8.55 -24.30
N GLY A 542 -18.69 9.02 -23.50
CA GLY A 542 -17.83 8.19 -22.66
C GLY A 542 -16.53 7.73 -23.34
N LEU A 543 -15.85 6.77 -22.71
CA LEU A 543 -14.47 6.38 -23.04
C LEU A 543 -14.26 5.88 -24.48
N GLY A 544 -15.29 5.32 -25.13
CA GLY A 544 -15.19 4.86 -26.52
C GLY A 544 -14.82 5.98 -27.53
N GLN A 545 -15.10 7.24 -27.21
CA GLN A 545 -14.74 8.37 -28.09
C GLN A 545 -13.27 8.80 -27.98
N VAL A 546 -12.55 8.34 -26.96
CA VAL A 546 -11.13 8.67 -26.73
C VAL A 546 -10.18 7.51 -27.00
N GLU A 547 -10.64 6.41 -27.62
CA GLU A 547 -9.79 5.27 -27.96
C GLU A 547 -8.57 5.66 -28.82
N ALA A 548 -8.78 6.47 -29.86
CA ALA A 548 -7.69 6.92 -30.74
C ALA A 548 -6.63 7.77 -30.00
N PRO A 549 -6.98 8.86 -29.29
CA PRO A 549 -5.99 9.61 -28.53
C PRO A 549 -5.36 8.80 -27.39
N VAL A 550 -6.10 7.92 -26.72
CA VAL A 550 -5.54 7.01 -25.70
C VAL A 550 -4.49 6.06 -26.31
N ALA A 551 -4.71 5.58 -27.54
CA ALA A 551 -3.74 4.75 -28.26
C ALA A 551 -2.42 5.48 -28.54
N GLU A 552 -2.46 6.80 -28.75
CA GLU A 552 -1.28 7.64 -29.02
C GLU A 552 -0.53 8.08 -27.75
N THR A 553 -1.19 8.08 -26.58
CA THR A 553 -0.54 8.40 -25.30
C THR A 553 0.23 7.21 -24.71
N PRO A 554 1.35 7.43 -23.99
CA PRO A 554 2.04 6.36 -23.28
C PRO A 554 1.18 5.67 -22.23
N THR A 555 0.57 6.43 -21.31
CA THR A 555 -0.29 5.94 -20.22
C THR A 555 -1.35 6.98 -19.87
N ILE A 556 -2.43 6.56 -19.20
CA ILE A 556 -3.43 7.46 -18.59
C ILE A 556 -3.21 7.46 -17.08
N ASP A 557 -2.90 8.62 -16.53
CA ASP A 557 -2.54 8.76 -15.11
C ASP A 557 -3.75 9.14 -14.23
N LEU A 558 -4.84 9.64 -14.81
CA LEU A 558 -6.05 10.02 -14.07
C LEU A 558 -7.30 10.03 -14.97
N ILE A 559 -8.41 9.56 -14.42
CA ILE A 559 -9.75 9.75 -15.00
C ILE A 559 -10.59 10.56 -14.00
N VAL A 560 -11.16 11.66 -14.44
CA VAL A 560 -12.12 12.45 -13.66
C VAL A 560 -13.50 12.26 -14.24
N SER A 561 -14.42 11.67 -13.49
CA SER A 561 -15.82 11.53 -13.88
C SER A 561 -16.70 12.44 -13.04
N ALA A 562 -17.41 13.38 -13.67
CA ALA A 562 -18.44 14.20 -13.05
C ALA A 562 -19.78 13.95 -13.74
N GLN A 563 -20.21 12.69 -13.71
CA GLN A 563 -21.44 12.20 -14.32
C GLN A 563 -22.34 11.54 -13.26
N GLY A 564 -23.59 11.26 -13.61
CA GLY A 564 -24.51 10.50 -12.73
C GLY A 564 -24.01 9.08 -12.45
N PHE A 565 -24.61 8.43 -11.44
CA PHE A 565 -24.21 7.11 -10.95
C PHE A 565 -23.92 6.07 -12.05
N ASP A 566 -24.88 5.81 -12.94
CA ASP A 566 -24.78 4.74 -13.95
C ASP A 566 -23.65 4.97 -14.95
N ASN A 567 -23.44 6.22 -15.39
CA ASN A 567 -22.40 6.54 -16.37
C ASN A 567 -21.00 6.53 -15.75
N THR A 568 -20.87 7.00 -14.50
CA THR A 568 -19.61 6.89 -13.75
C THR A 568 -19.26 5.42 -13.49
N LEU A 569 -20.24 4.60 -13.10
CA LEU A 569 -20.07 3.16 -12.92
C LEU A 569 -19.60 2.48 -14.21
N LEU A 570 -20.28 2.76 -15.33
CA LEU A 570 -19.91 2.24 -16.65
C LEU A 570 -18.50 2.67 -17.06
N SER A 571 -18.12 3.91 -16.79
CA SER A 571 -16.78 4.44 -17.11
C SER A 571 -15.70 3.74 -16.29
N ILE A 572 -15.92 3.49 -15.00
CA ILE A 572 -15.00 2.74 -14.14
C ILE A 572 -14.83 1.30 -14.67
N GLU A 573 -15.92 0.59 -14.95
CA GLU A 573 -15.85 -0.79 -15.44
C GLU A 573 -15.24 -0.89 -16.85
N THR A 574 -15.48 0.10 -17.71
CA THR A 574 -14.88 0.17 -19.06
C THR A 574 -13.38 0.45 -18.97
N ALA A 575 -12.94 1.38 -18.12
CA ALA A 575 -11.53 1.65 -17.88
C ALA A 575 -10.81 0.39 -17.36
N ARG A 576 -11.43 -0.35 -16.44
CA ARG A 576 -10.91 -1.61 -15.88
C ARG A 576 -10.74 -2.74 -16.88
N ALA A 577 -11.60 -2.77 -17.89
CA ALA A 577 -11.55 -3.75 -18.97
C ALA A 577 -10.58 -3.35 -20.10
N ASP A 578 -10.17 -2.08 -20.13
CA ASP A 578 -9.26 -1.56 -21.14
C ASP A 578 -7.79 -1.80 -20.77
N GLY A 579 -7.00 -2.23 -21.77
CA GLY A 579 -5.61 -2.59 -21.58
C GLY A 579 -4.69 -1.41 -21.24
N LYS A 580 -5.10 -0.15 -21.46
CA LYS A 580 -4.34 1.08 -21.14
C LYS A 580 -4.82 1.81 -19.90
N MET A 581 -6.03 1.52 -19.41
CA MET A 581 -6.67 2.23 -18.29
C MET A 581 -6.99 1.32 -17.11
N SER A 582 -6.60 0.04 -17.15
CA SER A 582 -6.99 -0.98 -16.16
C SER A 582 -6.66 -0.64 -14.71
N VAL A 583 -5.64 0.19 -14.50
CA VAL A 583 -5.13 0.65 -13.20
C VAL A 583 -5.14 2.18 -13.08
N ALA A 584 -5.78 2.88 -14.02
CA ALA A 584 -5.87 4.33 -14.00
C ALA A 584 -6.77 4.78 -12.83
N PRO A 585 -6.26 5.63 -11.92
CA PRO A 585 -7.06 6.14 -10.82
C PRO A 585 -8.27 6.95 -11.30
N VAL A 586 -9.42 6.79 -10.64
CA VAL A 586 -10.67 7.47 -10.98
C VAL A 586 -11.13 8.38 -9.84
N LEU A 587 -11.23 9.68 -10.12
CA LEU A 587 -11.90 10.63 -9.25
C LEU A 587 -13.37 10.76 -9.69
N ALA A 588 -14.28 10.21 -8.88
CA ALA A 588 -15.71 10.25 -9.10
C ALA A 588 -16.35 11.43 -8.33
N LEU A 589 -16.76 12.45 -9.07
CA LEU A 589 -17.43 13.65 -8.58
C LEU A 589 -18.95 13.48 -8.66
N MET A 590 -19.59 13.18 -7.52
CA MET A 590 -20.99 12.77 -7.45
C MET A 590 -21.91 13.87 -6.94
N GLY A 591 -23.15 13.87 -7.44
CA GLY A 591 -24.26 14.62 -6.86
C GLY A 591 -24.66 14.08 -5.47
N PRO A 592 -25.42 14.85 -4.68
CA PRO A 592 -25.75 14.50 -3.28
C PRO A 592 -26.55 13.20 -3.16
N ASP A 593 -27.39 12.88 -4.15
CA ASP A 593 -28.25 11.69 -4.12
C ASP A 593 -27.47 10.38 -4.38
N ASP A 594 -26.37 10.47 -5.14
CA ASP A 594 -25.60 9.31 -5.59
C ASP A 594 -24.35 9.05 -4.73
N LEU A 595 -23.90 10.04 -3.95
CA LEU A 595 -22.63 10.00 -3.19
C LEU A 595 -22.52 8.76 -2.29
N ILE A 596 -23.50 8.55 -1.41
CA ILE A 596 -23.48 7.45 -0.42
C ILE A 596 -23.50 6.09 -1.10
N ALA A 597 -24.21 5.97 -2.23
CA ALA A 597 -24.27 4.73 -2.99
C ALA A 597 -22.92 4.42 -3.63
N MET A 598 -22.26 5.43 -4.20
CA MET A 598 -20.95 5.29 -4.84
C MET A 598 -19.84 5.03 -3.81
N GLU A 599 -19.84 5.73 -2.67
CA GLU A 599 -18.92 5.48 -1.55
C GLU A 599 -19.06 4.07 -1.00
N ARG A 600 -20.29 3.54 -0.89
CA ARG A 600 -20.50 2.15 -0.47
C ARG A 600 -19.93 1.14 -1.47
N GLN A 601 -20.01 1.46 -2.76
CA GLN A 601 -19.55 0.58 -3.83
C GLN A 601 -18.02 0.55 -3.94
N TYR A 602 -17.37 1.71 -3.82
CA TYR A 602 -15.94 1.88 -4.12
C TYR A 602 -15.08 2.40 -2.97
N GLY A 603 -15.63 2.63 -1.77
CA GLY A 603 -14.89 3.21 -0.65
C GLY A 603 -13.72 2.38 -0.11
N ARG A 604 -13.55 1.14 -0.57
CA ARG A 604 -12.38 0.28 -0.28
C ARG A 604 -11.40 0.18 -1.45
N ASP A 605 -11.76 0.73 -2.59
CA ASP A 605 -10.94 0.67 -3.78
C ASP A 605 -9.97 1.84 -3.77
N GLN A 606 -8.69 1.54 -3.55
CA GLN A 606 -7.63 2.55 -3.48
C GLN A 606 -7.45 3.31 -4.81
N THR A 607 -7.93 2.77 -5.93
CA THR A 607 -7.88 3.42 -7.24
C THR A 607 -9.08 4.32 -7.51
N VAL A 608 -10.08 4.36 -6.62
CA VAL A 608 -11.30 5.18 -6.83
C VAL A 608 -11.53 6.10 -5.63
N SER A 609 -11.50 7.41 -5.88
CA SER A 609 -11.86 8.42 -4.89
C SER A 609 -13.23 9.00 -5.22
N VAL A 610 -14.18 8.87 -4.29
CA VAL A 610 -15.52 9.45 -4.43
C VAL A 610 -15.59 10.76 -3.66
N ARG A 611 -16.01 11.84 -4.33
CA ARG A 611 -16.15 13.19 -3.75
C ARG A 611 -17.44 13.82 -4.23
N ARG A 612 -17.87 14.90 -3.55
CA ARG A 612 -19.00 15.71 -4.01
C ARG A 612 -18.60 16.51 -5.26
N GLN A 613 -19.53 16.70 -6.20
CA GLN A 613 -19.27 17.48 -7.41
C GLN A 613 -19.06 18.98 -7.13
N ALA A 614 -19.72 19.54 -6.11
CA ALA A 614 -19.60 20.94 -5.72
C ALA A 614 -18.45 21.19 -4.71
N ILE A 615 -17.23 20.77 -5.04
CA ILE A 615 -16.04 21.02 -4.23
C ILE A 615 -15.28 22.27 -4.69
N SER A 616 -14.59 22.93 -3.76
CA SER A 616 -13.66 24.03 -4.09
C SER A 616 -12.48 23.53 -4.91
N ASN A 617 -11.84 24.41 -5.68
CA ASN A 617 -10.65 24.06 -6.48
C ASN A 617 -9.53 23.46 -5.63
N SER A 618 -9.24 24.02 -4.45
CA SER A 618 -8.22 23.46 -3.54
C SER A 618 -8.59 22.06 -3.02
N ALA A 619 -9.88 21.81 -2.80
CA ALA A 619 -10.35 20.47 -2.40
C ALA A 619 -10.29 19.46 -3.56
N PHE A 620 -10.50 19.92 -4.79
CA PHE A 620 -10.28 19.11 -6.00
C PHE A 620 -8.81 18.76 -6.14
N ASP A 621 -7.92 19.75 -6.08
CA ASP A 621 -6.47 19.57 -6.19
C ASP A 621 -5.96 18.56 -5.13
N ASN A 622 -6.33 18.75 -3.85
CA ASN A 622 -5.96 17.82 -2.77
C ASN A 622 -6.54 16.42 -2.99
N SER A 623 -7.74 16.29 -3.58
CA SER A 623 -8.35 14.99 -3.84
C SER A 623 -7.65 14.24 -4.96
N VAL A 624 -7.17 14.95 -5.99
CA VAL A 624 -6.33 14.39 -7.05
C VAL A 624 -4.99 13.95 -6.47
N GLU A 625 -4.32 14.82 -5.71
CA GLU A 625 -3.02 14.51 -5.10
C GLU A 625 -3.11 13.29 -4.17
N THR A 626 -4.09 13.26 -3.26
CA THR A 626 -4.29 12.13 -2.34
C THR A 626 -4.61 10.84 -3.10
N LEU A 627 -5.44 10.90 -4.15
CA LEU A 627 -5.76 9.72 -4.95
C LEU A 627 -4.53 9.17 -5.67
N LEU A 628 -3.71 10.04 -6.27
CA LEU A 628 -2.49 9.61 -6.95
C LEU A 628 -1.45 9.06 -5.96
N GLU A 629 -1.35 9.67 -4.78
CA GLU A 629 -0.48 9.20 -3.71
C GLU A 629 -0.84 7.78 -3.29
N VAL A 630 -2.11 7.54 -2.95
CA VAL A 630 -2.60 6.23 -2.50
C VAL A 630 -2.56 5.20 -3.64
N ALA A 631 -3.01 5.55 -4.84
CA ALA A 631 -3.15 4.59 -5.93
C ALA A 631 -1.82 4.24 -6.62
N SER A 632 -0.82 5.13 -6.58
CA SER A 632 0.40 5.00 -7.41
C SER A 632 1.70 5.48 -6.76
N GLY A 633 1.68 5.93 -5.51
CA GLY A 633 2.85 6.56 -4.84
C GLY A 633 3.14 7.98 -5.34
N GLY A 634 2.08 8.64 -5.83
CA GLY A 634 2.12 10.02 -6.27
C GLY A 634 2.65 10.21 -7.69
N PRO A 635 2.65 11.45 -8.18
CA PRO A 635 3.22 11.74 -9.48
C PRO A 635 4.73 11.50 -9.56
N ILE A 636 5.23 11.05 -10.71
CA ILE A 636 6.68 10.99 -10.96
C ILE A 636 7.26 12.41 -10.87
N SER A 637 8.14 12.61 -9.90
CA SER A 637 8.85 13.88 -9.68
C SER A 637 9.96 14.08 -10.71
N LEU A 638 10.47 15.30 -10.86
CA LEU A 638 11.62 15.56 -11.75
C LEU A 638 12.86 14.79 -11.32
N ASP A 639 13.16 14.77 -10.01
CA ASP A 639 14.32 14.03 -9.47
C ASP A 639 14.20 12.52 -9.74
N GLU A 640 12.98 11.98 -9.65
CA GLU A 640 12.71 10.58 -9.94
C GLU A 640 12.79 10.28 -11.45
N ALA A 641 12.26 11.17 -12.29
CA ALA A 641 12.38 11.08 -13.74
C ALA A 641 13.85 11.06 -14.18
N ASP A 642 14.67 11.96 -13.61
CA ASP A 642 16.12 12.01 -13.84
C ASP A 642 16.80 10.71 -13.39
N SER A 643 16.39 10.15 -12.24
CA SER A 643 16.89 8.86 -11.76
C SER A 643 16.58 7.71 -12.73
N TYR A 644 15.34 7.63 -13.23
CA TYR A 644 14.96 6.62 -14.23
C TYR A 644 15.71 6.82 -15.55
N ALA A 645 15.89 8.05 -16.01
CA ALA A 645 16.65 8.37 -17.21
C ALA A 645 18.11 7.90 -17.08
N MET A 646 18.79 8.27 -15.99
CA MET A 646 20.19 7.86 -15.75
C MET A 646 20.36 6.34 -15.67
N ARG A 647 19.50 5.65 -14.92
CA ARG A 647 19.53 4.17 -14.82
C ARG A 647 19.25 3.52 -16.17
N SER A 648 18.35 4.09 -16.97
CA SER A 648 18.01 3.57 -18.30
C SER A 648 19.15 3.76 -19.30
N ILE A 649 19.83 4.92 -19.27
CA ILE A 649 21.05 5.17 -20.05
C ILE A 649 22.12 4.13 -19.72
N GLU A 650 22.37 3.86 -18.43
CA GLU A 650 23.36 2.86 -18.00
C GLU A 650 23.01 1.46 -18.53
N VAL A 651 21.75 1.04 -18.41
CA VAL A 651 21.29 -0.26 -18.92
C VAL A 651 21.41 -0.35 -20.44
N LEU A 652 20.95 0.68 -21.17
CA LEU A 652 21.03 0.73 -22.63
C LEU A 652 22.50 0.69 -23.11
N ARG A 653 23.39 1.40 -22.42
CA ARG A 653 24.84 1.37 -22.69
C ARG A 653 25.44 -0.02 -22.45
N ASN A 654 25.08 -0.68 -21.35
CA ASN A 654 25.56 -2.04 -21.05
C ASN A 654 25.06 -3.06 -22.09
N LEU A 655 23.82 -2.94 -22.54
CA LEU A 655 23.24 -3.77 -23.60
C LEU A 655 23.92 -3.51 -24.97
N ALA A 656 24.24 -2.24 -25.26
CA ALA A 656 24.97 -1.83 -26.44
C ALA A 656 26.39 -2.44 -26.49
N ILE A 657 27.14 -2.29 -25.40
CA ILE A 657 28.53 -2.78 -25.28
C ILE A 657 28.57 -4.31 -25.35
N SER A 658 27.62 -4.99 -24.70
CA SER A 658 27.54 -6.46 -24.71
C SER A 658 27.02 -7.03 -26.04
N ASN A 659 26.54 -6.18 -26.96
CA ASN A 659 25.89 -6.58 -28.21
C ASN A 659 24.78 -7.61 -27.97
N ASN A 660 23.88 -7.30 -27.04
CA ASN A 660 22.80 -8.21 -26.66
C ASN A 660 21.87 -8.50 -27.86
N GLN A 661 21.67 -9.78 -28.16
CA GLN A 661 20.87 -10.21 -29.31
C GLN A 661 19.37 -10.30 -29.02
N VAL A 662 18.98 -10.37 -27.74
CA VAL A 662 17.58 -10.44 -27.31
C VAL A 662 17.00 -9.03 -27.16
N LEU A 663 17.72 -8.16 -26.47
CA LEU A 663 17.35 -6.77 -26.25
C LEU A 663 18.20 -5.86 -27.15
N ASN A 664 17.78 -5.74 -28.41
CA ASN A 664 18.54 -5.00 -29.40
C ASN A 664 18.28 -3.49 -29.29
N ILE A 665 19.32 -2.73 -28.93
CA ILE A 665 19.25 -1.26 -28.83
C ILE A 665 18.79 -0.57 -30.12
N SER A 666 18.97 -1.23 -31.27
CA SER A 666 18.58 -0.71 -32.59
C SER A 666 17.07 -0.45 -32.71
N ASP A 667 16.27 -1.11 -31.88
CA ASP A 667 14.81 -0.95 -31.84
C ASP A 667 14.38 0.42 -31.29
N ALA A 668 15.24 1.08 -30.49
CA ALA A 668 15.03 2.43 -29.98
C ALA A 668 15.74 3.52 -30.78
N ALA A 669 16.36 3.21 -31.93
CA ALA A 669 17.21 4.16 -32.66
C ALA A 669 16.52 5.51 -32.95
N SER A 670 15.28 5.48 -33.44
CA SER A 670 14.55 6.73 -33.75
C SER A 670 14.26 7.56 -32.49
N MET A 671 13.86 6.92 -31.41
CA MET A 671 13.56 7.60 -30.15
C MET A 671 14.82 8.19 -29.50
N LEU A 672 15.94 7.46 -29.51
CA LEU A 672 17.21 7.94 -28.97
C LEU A 672 17.82 9.05 -29.84
N ILE A 673 17.65 9.02 -31.16
CA ILE A 673 18.03 10.14 -32.04
C ILE A 673 17.20 11.39 -31.73
N ASP A 674 15.89 11.25 -31.50
CA ASP A 674 15.05 12.38 -31.09
C ASP A 674 15.51 12.95 -29.74
N VAL A 675 15.86 12.08 -28.78
CA VAL A 675 16.40 12.49 -27.46
C VAL A 675 17.73 13.21 -27.63
N LEU A 676 18.64 12.71 -28.47
CA LEU A 676 19.95 13.32 -28.74
C LEU A 676 19.82 14.80 -29.15
N GLN A 677 18.75 15.16 -29.87
CA GLN A 677 18.49 16.54 -30.31
C GLN A 677 17.96 17.45 -29.20
N GLN A 678 17.53 16.90 -28.06
CA GLN A 678 16.85 17.62 -26.98
C GLN A 678 17.72 17.76 -25.72
N VAL A 679 18.82 17.01 -25.63
CA VAL A 679 19.72 16.99 -24.47
C VAL A 679 21.02 17.74 -24.75
N GLU A 680 21.70 18.18 -23.70
CA GLU A 680 22.99 18.89 -23.78
C GLU A 680 24.01 18.31 -22.78
N GLY A 681 25.27 18.74 -22.86
CA GLY A 681 26.30 18.40 -21.86
C GLY A 681 26.66 16.92 -21.81
N PHE A 682 26.80 16.36 -20.60
CA PHE A 682 27.22 14.96 -20.42
C PHE A 682 26.17 13.95 -20.90
N THR A 683 24.88 14.24 -20.69
CA THR A 683 23.79 13.37 -21.16
C THR A 683 23.79 13.23 -22.68
N LEU A 684 24.12 14.30 -23.42
CA LEU A 684 24.30 14.24 -24.87
C LEU A 684 25.40 13.24 -25.26
N LEU A 685 26.53 13.25 -24.55
CA LEU A 685 27.64 12.33 -24.81
C LEU A 685 27.26 10.88 -24.50
N ASP A 686 26.55 10.63 -23.40
CA ASP A 686 26.10 9.29 -23.03
C ASP A 686 25.13 8.71 -24.08
N ILE A 687 24.19 9.52 -24.57
CA ILE A 687 23.25 9.11 -25.62
C ILE A 687 23.96 8.90 -26.94
N ALA A 688 24.88 9.79 -27.31
CA ALA A 688 25.71 9.63 -28.50
C ALA A 688 26.54 8.34 -28.46
N GLU A 689 27.12 8.01 -27.30
CA GLU A 689 27.87 6.77 -27.10
C GLU A 689 26.97 5.55 -27.35
N ILE A 690 25.77 5.50 -26.78
CA ILE A 690 24.81 4.39 -27.01
C ILE A 690 24.47 4.25 -28.50
N ILE A 691 24.12 5.37 -29.15
CA ILE A 691 23.75 5.39 -30.58
C ILE A 691 24.93 4.95 -31.45
N SER A 692 26.17 5.19 -31.03
CA SER A 692 27.38 4.82 -31.79
C SER A 692 27.56 3.31 -31.99
N TYR A 693 26.92 2.49 -31.14
CA TYR A 693 26.88 1.02 -31.23
C TYR A 693 25.80 0.50 -32.19
N MET A 694 24.98 1.37 -32.78
CA MET A 694 23.92 0.96 -33.70
C MET A 694 24.43 0.91 -35.15
N PRO A 695 24.26 -0.21 -35.87
CA PRO A 695 24.70 -0.35 -37.26
C PRO A 695 23.71 0.30 -38.25
N GLN A 696 23.38 1.59 -38.07
CA GLN A 696 22.40 2.31 -38.90
C GLN A 696 22.95 3.66 -39.39
N PRO A 697 22.81 4.00 -40.68
CA PRO A 697 23.30 5.28 -41.19
C PRO A 697 22.72 6.49 -40.48
N LYS A 698 21.42 6.45 -40.14
CA LYS A 698 20.75 7.53 -39.40
C LYS A 698 21.38 7.77 -38.02
N ALA A 699 21.88 6.73 -37.37
CA ALA A 699 22.52 6.81 -36.05
C ALA A 699 23.87 7.56 -36.15
N GLN A 700 24.78 7.09 -37.03
CA GLN A 700 26.08 7.75 -37.20
C GLN A 700 25.94 9.19 -37.73
N GLN A 701 24.98 9.43 -38.63
CA GLN A 701 24.68 10.76 -39.14
C GLN A 701 24.14 11.70 -38.06
N ALA A 702 23.28 11.23 -37.16
CA ALA A 702 22.74 12.04 -36.07
C ALA A 702 23.83 12.48 -35.08
N ILE A 703 24.75 11.59 -34.72
CA ILE A 703 25.90 11.93 -33.86
C ILE A 703 26.78 12.98 -34.55
N MET A 704 27.03 12.81 -35.85
CA MET A 704 27.81 13.79 -36.61
C MET A 704 27.09 15.14 -36.69
N ASP A 705 25.79 15.19 -36.91
CA ASP A 705 25.04 16.45 -36.91
C ASP A 705 25.11 17.13 -35.52
N ALA A 706 24.97 16.38 -34.43
CA ALA A 706 25.16 16.90 -33.07
C ALA A 706 26.59 17.44 -32.86
N ALA A 707 27.62 16.76 -33.40
CA ALA A 707 29.00 17.23 -33.35
C ALA A 707 29.18 18.55 -34.12
N LEU A 708 28.53 18.70 -35.28
CA LEU A 708 28.59 19.92 -36.09
C LEU A 708 27.87 21.11 -35.45
N GLU A 709 26.86 20.85 -34.62
CA GLU A 709 26.10 21.87 -33.89
C GLU A 709 26.73 22.23 -32.53
N SER A 710 27.57 21.34 -31.99
CA SER A 710 28.30 21.52 -30.75
C SER A 710 29.56 22.38 -30.91
N GLN A 711 30.15 22.79 -29.78
CA GLN A 711 31.39 23.59 -29.74
C GLN A 711 32.37 23.04 -28.70
N ALA A 712 33.65 23.42 -28.86
CA ALA A 712 34.73 23.15 -27.91
C ALA A 712 34.86 21.66 -27.56
N GLU A 713 35.00 21.34 -26.26
CA GLU A 713 35.28 20.00 -25.75
C GLU A 713 34.19 18.97 -26.12
N ILE A 714 32.92 19.38 -26.09
CA ILE A 714 31.79 18.50 -26.47
C ILE A 714 31.88 18.10 -27.95
N GLN A 715 32.26 19.04 -28.83
CA GLN A 715 32.42 18.74 -30.26
C GLN A 715 33.54 17.72 -30.50
N ILE A 716 34.67 17.84 -29.78
CA ILE A 716 35.80 16.90 -29.87
C ILE A 716 35.39 15.50 -29.39
N GLU A 717 34.67 15.41 -28.28
CA GLU A 717 34.18 14.12 -27.76
C GLU A 717 33.17 13.47 -28.72
N LEU A 718 32.22 14.24 -29.27
CA LEU A 718 31.27 13.71 -30.26
C LEU A 718 31.97 13.23 -31.53
N LEU A 719 32.99 13.93 -32.03
CA LEU A 719 33.81 13.46 -33.15
C LEU A 719 34.52 12.13 -32.81
N THR A 720 35.03 12.00 -31.59
CA THR A 720 35.63 10.75 -31.10
C THR A 720 34.62 9.60 -31.12
N ILE A 721 33.37 9.86 -30.70
CA ILE A 721 32.26 8.91 -30.75
C ILE A 721 31.91 8.53 -32.21
N VAL A 722 31.88 9.49 -33.15
CA VAL A 722 31.70 9.21 -34.59
C VAL A 722 32.82 8.33 -35.12
N SER A 723 34.07 8.64 -34.76
CA SER A 723 35.26 7.83 -35.08
C SER A 723 35.06 6.39 -34.61
N ASP A 724 34.63 6.20 -33.36
CA ASP A 724 34.43 4.88 -32.79
C ASP A 724 33.28 4.12 -33.46
N SER A 725 32.20 4.79 -33.85
CA SER A 725 31.16 4.22 -34.72
C SER A 725 31.76 3.79 -36.08
N GLY A 726 32.59 4.65 -36.70
CA GLY A 726 33.28 4.38 -37.95
C GLY A 726 34.18 3.14 -37.89
N LYS A 727 34.96 2.98 -36.81
CA LYS A 727 35.80 1.79 -36.58
C LYS A 727 34.97 0.49 -36.52
N ARG A 728 33.72 0.55 -36.07
CA ARG A 728 32.83 -0.62 -35.94
C ARG A 728 32.06 -0.91 -37.24
N PHE A 729 31.58 0.12 -37.92
CA PHE A 729 30.58 -0.03 -38.99
C PHE A 729 30.96 0.62 -40.32
N GLY A 730 32.15 1.21 -40.42
CA GLY A 730 32.61 1.99 -41.56
C GLY A 730 31.92 3.35 -41.70
N ASN A 731 32.18 4.03 -42.81
CA ASN A 731 31.57 5.32 -43.13
C ASN A 731 30.12 5.18 -43.59
N GLN A 732 29.23 5.81 -42.84
CA GLN A 732 27.80 5.92 -43.12
C GLN A 732 27.35 7.39 -43.16
N LEU A 733 28.29 8.35 -43.16
CA LEU A 733 28.01 9.77 -43.24
C LEU A 733 27.50 10.19 -44.62
N SER A 734 26.71 11.26 -44.67
CA SER A 734 26.32 11.88 -45.93
C SER A 734 27.47 12.68 -46.54
N ASN A 735 27.48 12.85 -47.87
CA ASN A 735 28.49 13.67 -48.56
C ASN A 735 28.61 15.10 -48.00
N ARG A 736 27.50 15.67 -47.50
CA ARG A 736 27.48 16.98 -46.84
C ARG A 736 28.30 16.95 -45.54
N GLN A 737 28.08 15.94 -44.72
CA GLN A 737 28.77 15.78 -43.44
C GLN A 737 30.26 15.47 -43.64
N VAL A 738 30.61 14.64 -44.62
CA VAL A 738 32.02 14.37 -44.97
C VAL A 738 32.74 15.66 -45.33
N ARG A 739 32.15 16.52 -46.17
CA ARG A 739 32.73 17.84 -46.49
C ARG A 739 32.90 18.72 -45.25
N ARG A 740 31.89 18.75 -44.37
CA ARG A 740 31.96 19.55 -43.15
C ARG A 740 33.01 19.02 -42.17
N LEU A 741 33.22 17.71 -42.11
CA LEU A 741 34.29 17.08 -41.34
C LEU A 741 35.68 17.46 -41.88
N ILE A 742 35.85 17.53 -43.20
CA ILE A 742 37.10 17.99 -43.83
C ILE A 742 37.38 19.45 -43.48
N GLU A 743 36.37 20.31 -43.53
CA GLU A 743 36.50 21.72 -43.14
C GLU A 743 36.91 21.85 -41.65
N LEU A 744 36.42 20.99 -40.77
CA LEU A 744 36.84 20.94 -39.36
C LEU A 744 38.29 20.47 -39.19
N ALA A 745 38.78 19.56 -40.04
CA ALA A 745 40.18 19.13 -40.02
C ALA A 745 41.15 20.24 -40.43
N GLY A 746 40.68 21.29 -41.11
CA GLY A 746 41.43 22.51 -41.43
C GLY A 746 41.21 23.67 -40.45
N ALA A 747 40.58 23.45 -39.29
CA ALA A 747 40.31 24.51 -38.31
C ALA A 747 41.59 24.99 -37.61
N ASP A 748 41.61 26.27 -37.19
CA ASP A 748 42.74 26.87 -36.45
C ASP A 748 42.97 26.23 -35.07
N ASP A 749 41.93 25.62 -34.49
CA ASP A 749 42.03 24.89 -33.23
C ASP A 749 42.66 23.51 -33.46
N SER A 750 43.92 23.36 -33.04
CA SER A 750 44.71 22.13 -33.21
C SER A 750 44.03 20.90 -32.62
N ALA A 751 43.36 21.01 -31.47
CA ALA A 751 42.74 19.84 -30.84
C ALA A 751 41.51 19.37 -31.62
N LEU A 752 40.71 20.33 -32.11
CA LEU A 752 39.56 20.05 -32.97
C LEU A 752 39.98 19.49 -34.32
N ALA A 753 41.01 20.07 -34.94
CA ALA A 753 41.56 19.61 -36.21
C ALA A 753 42.10 18.18 -36.12
N GLU A 754 42.83 17.85 -35.04
CA GLU A 754 43.33 16.50 -34.77
C GLU A 754 42.18 15.49 -34.58
N ALA A 755 41.14 15.84 -33.83
CA ALA A 755 39.97 14.98 -33.63
C ALA A 755 39.20 14.74 -34.94
N ALA A 756 39.01 15.79 -35.75
CA ALA A 756 38.37 15.69 -37.06
C ALA A 756 39.19 14.82 -38.03
N ALA A 757 40.52 14.99 -38.08
CA ALA A 757 41.41 14.17 -38.89
C ALA A 757 41.42 12.69 -38.44
N ALA A 758 41.42 12.44 -37.13
CA ALA A 758 41.30 11.09 -36.58
C ALA A 758 39.97 10.44 -36.99
N THR A 759 38.89 11.22 -36.98
CA THR A 759 37.55 10.78 -37.42
C THR A 759 37.51 10.46 -38.90
N MET A 760 38.13 11.28 -39.75
CA MET A 760 38.27 10.98 -41.19
C MET A 760 39.02 9.66 -41.42
N GLY A 761 40.11 9.44 -40.67
CA GLY A 761 40.88 8.20 -40.75
C GLY A 761 40.07 6.97 -40.31
N ALA A 762 39.32 7.08 -39.22
CA ALA A 762 38.46 6.01 -38.72
C ALA A 762 37.30 5.65 -39.67
N LEU A 763 36.83 6.63 -40.45
CA LEU A 763 35.81 6.45 -41.48
C LEU A 763 36.40 6.01 -42.84
N GLU A 764 37.72 5.94 -43.00
CA GLU A 764 38.36 5.64 -44.29
C GLU A 764 37.88 6.57 -45.43
N VAL A 765 37.76 7.87 -45.15
CA VAL A 765 37.35 8.87 -46.17
C VAL A 765 38.35 8.87 -47.34
N ASP A 766 37.84 8.97 -48.58
CA ASP A 766 38.64 8.85 -49.81
C ASP A 766 39.88 9.77 -49.83
N ASN A 767 41.02 9.21 -50.26
CA ASN A 767 42.33 9.87 -50.24
C ASN A 767 42.43 11.14 -51.10
N ASP A 768 41.65 11.25 -52.18
CA ASP A 768 41.64 12.47 -53.02
C ASP A 768 41.28 13.72 -52.19
N THR A 769 40.54 13.52 -51.10
CA THR A 769 40.13 14.57 -50.15
C THR A 769 41.17 14.86 -49.06
N LEU A 770 42.09 13.94 -48.77
CA LEU A 770 43.22 14.17 -47.86
C LEU A 770 44.33 15.01 -48.53
N LEU A 771 44.42 14.94 -49.86
CA LEU A 771 45.41 15.70 -50.63
C LEU A 771 45.19 17.22 -50.50
N GLU A 772 43.95 17.70 -50.46
CA GLU A 772 43.63 19.13 -50.27
C GLU A 772 44.17 19.68 -48.94
N LEU A 773 44.02 18.93 -47.84
CA LEU A 773 44.55 19.29 -46.52
C LEU A 773 46.09 19.30 -46.46
N ILE A 774 46.75 18.39 -47.19
CA ILE A 774 48.22 18.32 -47.26
C ILE A 774 48.78 19.50 -48.06
N PHE A 775 48.09 19.93 -49.12
CA PHE A 775 48.55 21.00 -49.99
C PHE A 775 48.22 22.41 -49.49
N ASP A 776 47.18 22.59 -48.68
CA ASP A 776 46.85 23.88 -48.04
C ASP A 776 47.67 24.16 -46.76
N GLY A 777 48.38 23.16 -46.22
CA GLY A 777 49.22 23.27 -45.01
C GLY A 777 50.71 23.58 -45.25
N GLU A 778 51.15 23.68 -46.51
CA GLU A 778 52.47 24.21 -46.92
C GLU A 778 52.40 25.72 -47.22
#